data_AF-A0A167RTX5-F1
#
_entry.id   AF-A0A167RTX5-F1
#
_cell.length_a   1.000
_cell.length_b   1.000
_cell.length_c   1.000
_cell.angle_alpha   90.00
_cell.angle_beta   90.00
_cell.angle_gamma   90.00
#
_symmetry.space_group_name_H-M   'P 1'
#
loop_
_entity.id
_entity.type
_entity.pdbx_description
1 polymer ?
#
loop_
_entity_poly.entity_id
_entity_poly.type
_entity_poly.pdbx_seq_one_letter_code
_entity_poly.pdbx_strand_id
1 'polypeptide(L)'
;MAHLEARKHISPDSGFPITLHPSFNPKITAHTPPEPIREEVFPDKDRAFFADPEKKALFSIAKRVDLTESIGTVLENVQLSQLSSQQLDELALLVNERGVVFFRDQDLTTDQQVKLFEHYGTLDRHPAQKDVRHVVIRGSKEDHRSLLNYTPWPSGDFHADTSFEINPPSYSLLRMEEHPDVGGDTAWVSQYGLYDALSSAMQNFVDGLHAIHTSRLQYDTILDLWEVGPNRPPIDSHHPAVRTHPVTGLKALNVNPGFVTGFAELKKVESDKLLDFFAYHIHSADDHYVRWKWQVGSVAMWDNRCTLHRVIPGTYEAPRRGIRTTVFGEKLLAPVFFVVWLPLLLSLALELALVVELGGVQEGAALVTEVFGFNPLIDVLRGNVVDEAAVVGVAVAVLAGDVEARKGDEVVQQQVIDSDEGEAALHSILSGQNITRYVGAIVDPNNDDLARLDCPLIPQPSPYDALKRSVPETSDTKIRFFFAINLRDNVALLPRLLGSVVEAIRFLGPTSCALSIVEGNSHDGTLEVLQGLRPALDALTTTYYLRSSDIEPQQGDRIAGLAALRNLVLQPLHDEKQRYTANTTVIFLNDVAACTEDILELVYQRRVLGADMTCGMDWVFVGRDPTFYDVWVARGMNGDSFFDIPPDGNWNSAWHLFWNDVAARSAYSEHTPFQVFSCWNGAAVFTAQPIVEDTVQFRAPRDGECEQGEPQLFCKDLWFHGYGKIAVVPSVNLEYSDKRTRTIKEFKGYTSQWATTDAAAHGRIEWKADPPALVRCIPSYDAQTFRPWNETLV
;
A
#
# COMPACT_ATOMS: atom_id res chain seq x y z
N MET A 1 -27.53 32.14 -2.93
CA MET A 1 -26.87 30.94 -3.50
C MET A 1 -27.93 30.09 -4.17
N ALA A 2 -27.76 29.73 -5.44
CA ALA A 2 -28.78 28.99 -6.19
C ALA A 2 -28.94 27.57 -5.63
N HIS A 3 -30.15 27.21 -5.21
CA HIS A 3 -30.51 25.86 -4.81
C HIS A 3 -30.76 25.01 -6.07
N LEU A 4 -29.70 24.39 -6.59
CA LEU A 4 -29.82 23.41 -7.67
C LEU A 4 -30.46 22.12 -7.14
N GLU A 5 -31.66 21.80 -7.63
CA GLU A 5 -32.36 20.52 -7.34
C GLU A 5 -31.52 19.28 -7.66
N ALA A 6 -30.59 19.37 -8.62
CA ALA A 6 -29.64 18.30 -8.94
C ALA A 6 -28.76 17.87 -7.73
N ARG A 7 -28.56 18.74 -6.72
CA ARG A 7 -27.86 18.37 -5.47
C ARG A 7 -28.62 17.33 -4.64
N LYS A 8 -29.92 17.17 -4.86
CA LYS A 8 -30.73 16.15 -4.18
C LYS A 8 -30.65 14.78 -4.85
N HIS A 9 -30.04 14.72 -6.04
CA HIS A 9 -29.87 13.52 -6.85
C HIS A 9 -28.38 13.33 -7.19
N ILE A 10 -27.54 13.39 -6.16
CA ILE A 10 -26.11 13.05 -6.27
C ILE A 10 -25.98 11.55 -5.99
N SER A 11 -25.21 10.84 -6.81
CA SER A 11 -24.88 9.45 -6.50
C SER A 11 -24.10 9.43 -5.19
N PRO A 12 -24.57 8.71 -4.15
CA PRO A 12 -23.86 8.64 -2.87
C PRO A 12 -22.47 8.02 -3.03
N ASP A 13 -22.26 7.26 -4.10
CA ASP A 13 -21.01 6.57 -4.40
C ASP A 13 -20.06 7.49 -5.20
N SER A 14 -20.53 8.13 -6.28
CA SER A 14 -19.66 8.90 -7.18
C SER A 14 -19.50 10.39 -6.85
N GLY A 15 -20.36 10.97 -6.01
CA GLY A 15 -20.31 12.40 -5.68
C GLY A 15 -20.71 13.33 -6.85
N PHE A 16 -21.09 12.78 -8.00
CA PHE A 16 -21.55 13.53 -9.17
C PHE A 16 -23.09 13.55 -9.27
N PRO A 17 -23.69 14.61 -9.85
CA PRO A 17 -25.11 14.62 -10.16
C PRO A 17 -25.47 13.44 -11.05
N ILE A 18 -26.46 12.66 -10.64
CA ILE A 18 -27.05 11.64 -11.50
C ILE A 18 -27.65 12.41 -12.68
N THR A 19 -27.08 12.22 -13.87
CA THR A 19 -27.69 12.76 -15.09
C THR A 19 -28.89 11.89 -15.41
N LEU A 20 -29.97 12.04 -14.63
CA LEU A 20 -31.25 11.48 -15.00
C LEU A 20 -31.72 12.27 -16.22
N HIS A 21 -31.68 11.65 -17.40
CA HIS A 21 -32.37 12.16 -18.57
C HIS A 21 -33.80 12.56 -18.17
N PRO A 22 -34.31 13.77 -18.46
CA PRO A 22 -35.59 14.28 -17.95
C PRO A 22 -36.85 13.51 -18.39
N SER A 23 -36.70 12.34 -19.01
CA SER A 23 -37.76 11.53 -19.58
C SER A 23 -37.50 10.04 -19.35
N PHE A 24 -37.11 9.64 -18.14
CA PHE A 24 -37.02 8.22 -17.80
C PHE A 24 -38.38 7.54 -17.98
N ASN A 25 -38.43 6.55 -18.87
CA ASN A 25 -39.58 5.73 -19.18
C ASN A 25 -40.08 5.00 -17.90
N PRO A 26 -41.39 4.93 -17.61
CA PRO A 26 -41.96 4.19 -16.47
C PRO A 26 -41.44 2.75 -16.30
N LYS A 27 -40.92 2.13 -17.35
CA LYS A 27 -40.26 0.80 -17.29
C LYS A 27 -39.09 0.76 -16.30
N ILE A 28 -38.33 1.85 -16.16
CA ILE A 28 -37.08 1.86 -15.37
C ILE A 28 -37.36 1.94 -13.88
N THR A 29 -38.38 2.69 -13.46
CA THR A 29 -38.82 2.72 -12.05
C THR A 29 -39.62 1.48 -11.65
N ALA A 30 -40.11 0.70 -12.62
CA ALA A 30 -40.90 -0.52 -12.38
C ALA A 30 -40.07 -1.81 -12.33
N HIS A 31 -38.86 -1.83 -12.89
CA HIS A 31 -38.02 -3.03 -12.87
C HIS A 31 -37.31 -3.21 -11.53
N THR A 32 -37.45 -4.40 -10.93
CA THR A 32 -36.74 -4.80 -9.72
C THR A 32 -35.75 -5.92 -10.09
N PRO A 33 -34.43 -5.68 -9.99
CA PRO A 33 -33.44 -6.70 -10.27
C PRO A 33 -33.62 -7.94 -9.37
N PRO A 34 -33.55 -9.17 -9.91
CA PRO A 34 -33.68 -10.41 -9.14
C PRO A 34 -32.46 -10.75 -8.28
N GLU A 35 -31.27 -10.24 -8.61
CA GLU A 35 -30.03 -10.45 -7.84
C GLU A 35 -29.72 -9.23 -6.95
N PRO A 36 -29.12 -9.43 -5.76
CA PRO A 36 -28.63 -8.32 -4.94
C PRO A 36 -27.40 -7.65 -5.58
N ILE A 37 -26.98 -6.51 -5.00
CA ILE A 37 -25.64 -5.95 -5.27
C ILE A 37 -24.61 -7.02 -4.90
N ARG A 38 -23.60 -7.20 -5.74
CA ARG A 38 -22.53 -8.17 -5.48
C ARG A 38 -21.65 -7.73 -4.33
N GLU A 39 -21.27 -8.71 -3.51
CA GLU A 39 -20.20 -8.57 -2.53
C GLU A 39 -18.86 -8.95 -3.16
N GLU A 40 -17.76 -8.51 -2.55
CA GLU A 40 -16.41 -8.84 -2.99
C GLU A 40 -16.16 -10.35 -2.90
N VAL A 41 -15.51 -10.91 -3.91
CA VAL A 41 -15.10 -12.31 -3.97
C VAL A 41 -13.58 -12.38 -4.04
N PHE A 42 -13.00 -13.37 -3.35
CA PHE A 42 -11.58 -13.67 -3.39
C PHE A 42 -11.36 -14.91 -4.25
N PRO A 43 -11.08 -14.77 -5.56
CA PRO A 43 -10.84 -15.91 -6.43
C PRO A 43 -9.53 -16.62 -6.05
N ASP A 44 -9.43 -17.90 -6.44
CA ASP A 44 -8.19 -18.66 -6.33
C ASP A 44 -7.04 -18.00 -7.10
N LYS A 45 -5.80 -18.39 -6.76
CA LYS A 45 -4.59 -17.88 -7.40
C LYS A 45 -4.64 -18.09 -8.92
N ASP A 46 -4.32 -17.04 -9.66
CA ASP A 46 -4.34 -17.04 -11.13
C ASP A 46 -3.50 -18.18 -11.71
N ARG A 47 -4.07 -18.87 -12.71
CA ARG A 47 -3.46 -20.04 -13.34
C ARG A 47 -2.11 -19.74 -14.01
N ALA A 48 -1.90 -18.52 -14.47
CA ALA A 48 -0.64 -18.11 -15.09
C ALA A 48 0.57 -18.23 -14.14
N PHE A 49 0.37 -18.22 -12.81
CA PHE A 49 1.45 -18.46 -11.85
C PHE A 49 1.98 -19.89 -11.82
N PHE A 50 1.27 -20.84 -12.43
CA PHE A 50 1.67 -22.25 -12.52
C PHE A 50 2.28 -22.61 -13.88
N ALA A 51 2.35 -21.64 -14.79
CA ALA A 51 2.92 -21.82 -16.12
C ALA A 51 4.44 -21.97 -16.09
N ASP A 52 4.99 -22.72 -17.06
CA ASP A 52 6.39 -22.58 -17.44
C ASP A 52 6.58 -21.18 -18.08
N PRO A 53 7.51 -20.34 -17.60
CA PRO A 53 7.77 -19.02 -18.19
C PRO A 53 8.07 -19.06 -19.70
N GLU A 54 8.74 -20.12 -20.17
CA GLU A 54 9.09 -20.32 -21.58
C GLU A 54 7.96 -20.98 -22.39
N LYS A 55 6.88 -21.40 -21.73
CA LYS A 55 5.66 -21.96 -22.35
C LYS A 55 5.99 -23.16 -23.27
N LYS A 56 6.96 -23.98 -22.84
CA LYS A 56 7.53 -25.07 -23.62
C LYS A 56 6.48 -26.09 -24.02
N ALA A 57 5.58 -26.46 -23.11
CA ALA A 57 4.58 -27.49 -23.40
C ALA A 57 3.60 -27.01 -24.47
N LEU A 58 3.20 -25.74 -24.44
CA LEU A 58 2.31 -25.10 -25.39
C LEU A 58 3.00 -24.92 -26.74
N PHE A 59 4.21 -24.35 -26.77
CA PHE A 59 4.95 -24.12 -28.01
C PHE A 59 5.51 -25.40 -28.66
N SER A 60 5.58 -26.52 -27.93
CA SER A 60 5.90 -27.82 -28.54
C SER A 60 4.82 -28.33 -29.50
N ILE A 61 3.57 -27.87 -29.34
CA ILE A 61 2.42 -28.29 -30.16
C ILE A 61 1.79 -27.16 -30.97
N ALA A 62 2.02 -25.90 -30.61
CA ALA A 62 1.44 -24.73 -31.23
C ALA A 62 2.51 -23.84 -31.86
N LYS A 63 2.23 -23.29 -33.04
CA LYS A 63 3.08 -22.28 -33.66
C LYS A 63 2.59 -20.88 -33.31
N ARG A 64 3.45 -20.09 -32.65
CA ARG A 64 3.21 -18.69 -32.30
C ARG A 64 3.43 -17.78 -33.50
N VAL A 65 2.45 -16.91 -33.78
CA VAL A 65 2.54 -15.84 -34.78
C VAL A 65 2.04 -14.55 -34.16
N ASP A 66 2.94 -13.64 -33.83
CA ASP A 66 2.57 -12.34 -33.26
C ASP A 66 2.03 -11.42 -34.35
N LEU A 67 0.88 -10.79 -34.09
CA LEU A 67 0.19 -9.94 -35.07
C LEU A 67 0.71 -8.51 -35.08
N THR A 68 1.05 -7.99 -33.91
CA THR A 68 1.63 -6.66 -33.70
C THR A 68 2.73 -6.74 -32.66
N GLU A 69 3.51 -5.67 -32.51
CA GLU A 69 4.62 -5.63 -31.57
C GLU A 69 4.16 -5.78 -30.12
N SER A 70 3.15 -5.01 -29.70
CA SER A 70 2.79 -4.87 -28.29
C SER A 70 1.55 -5.65 -27.85
N ILE A 71 0.74 -6.18 -28.79
CA ILE A 71 -0.49 -6.92 -28.47
C ILE A 71 -0.86 -7.94 -29.56
N GLY A 72 -1.48 -9.04 -29.16
CA GLY A 72 -2.10 -9.98 -30.10
C GLY A 72 -1.14 -11.03 -30.64
N THR A 73 -1.57 -12.28 -30.52
CA THR A 73 -0.84 -13.45 -31.00
C THR A 73 -1.82 -14.48 -31.55
N VAL A 74 -1.53 -15.08 -32.70
CA VAL A 74 -2.24 -16.26 -33.21
C VAL A 74 -1.45 -17.51 -32.82
N LEU A 75 -2.14 -18.51 -32.28
CA LEU A 75 -1.60 -19.85 -32.13
C LEU A 75 -2.17 -20.75 -33.23
N GLU A 76 -1.28 -21.21 -34.11
CA GLU A 76 -1.59 -22.13 -35.21
C GLU A 76 -1.33 -23.59 -34.79
N ASN A 77 -1.97 -24.53 -35.49
CA ASN A 77 -1.80 -25.98 -35.35
C ASN A 77 -2.23 -26.58 -33.99
N VAL A 78 -3.08 -25.88 -33.24
CA VAL A 78 -3.53 -26.32 -31.91
C VAL A 78 -5.05 -26.30 -31.79
N GLN A 79 -5.59 -27.26 -31.04
CA GLN A 79 -6.99 -27.31 -30.65
C GLN A 79 -7.10 -27.11 -29.13
N LEU A 80 -7.87 -26.10 -28.71
CA LEU A 80 -8.10 -25.78 -27.31
C LEU A 80 -8.69 -26.98 -26.54
N SER A 81 -9.50 -27.80 -27.20
CA SER A 81 -10.11 -29.02 -26.64
C SER A 81 -9.10 -30.11 -26.26
N GLN A 82 -7.86 -30.02 -26.77
CA GLN A 82 -6.81 -31.04 -26.60
C GLN A 82 -5.69 -30.58 -25.66
N LEU A 83 -5.76 -29.35 -25.14
CA LEU A 83 -4.74 -28.82 -24.24
C LEU A 83 -4.79 -29.54 -22.89
N SER A 84 -3.61 -29.93 -22.42
CA SER A 84 -3.40 -30.37 -21.05
C SER A 84 -3.50 -29.19 -20.06
N SER A 85 -3.68 -29.48 -18.77
CA SER A 85 -3.71 -28.44 -17.73
C SER A 85 -2.46 -27.55 -17.72
N GLN A 86 -1.28 -28.12 -17.96
CA GLN A 86 -0.03 -27.35 -18.07
C GLN A 86 -0.05 -26.38 -19.26
N GLN A 87 -0.52 -26.84 -20.41
CA GLN A 87 -0.63 -25.99 -21.61
C GLN A 87 -1.69 -24.90 -21.47
N LEU A 88 -2.75 -25.16 -20.69
CA LEU A 88 -3.74 -24.14 -20.33
C LEU A 88 -3.14 -23.09 -19.38
N ASP A 89 -2.34 -23.50 -18.38
CA ASP A 89 -1.61 -22.56 -17.51
C ASP A 89 -0.65 -21.68 -18.34
N GLU A 90 0.11 -22.28 -19.26
CA GLU A 90 0.99 -21.56 -20.19
C GLU A 90 0.24 -20.64 -21.16
N LEU A 91 -0.96 -21.04 -21.59
CA LEU A 91 -1.84 -20.18 -22.38
C LEU A 91 -2.31 -18.96 -21.58
N ALA A 92 -2.66 -19.13 -20.30
CA ALA A 92 -2.99 -18.00 -19.42
C ALA A 92 -1.82 -17.01 -19.34
N LEU A 93 -0.59 -17.50 -19.13
CA LEU A 93 0.59 -16.62 -19.11
C LEU A 93 0.81 -15.89 -20.45
N LEU A 94 0.65 -16.59 -21.58
CA LEU A 94 0.74 -15.96 -22.91
C LEU A 94 -0.31 -14.87 -23.09
N VAL A 95 -1.55 -15.12 -22.67
CA VAL A 95 -2.64 -14.14 -22.74
C VAL A 95 -2.34 -12.91 -21.87
N ASN A 96 -1.75 -13.09 -20.70
CA ASN A 96 -1.37 -11.97 -19.82
C ASN A 96 -0.25 -11.11 -20.44
N GLU A 97 0.72 -11.73 -21.10
CA GLU A 97 1.83 -11.02 -21.76
C GLU A 97 1.43 -10.33 -23.06
N ARG A 98 0.49 -10.94 -23.81
CA ARG A 98 0.11 -10.50 -25.16
C ARG A 98 -1.22 -9.79 -25.22
N GLY A 99 -1.92 -9.66 -24.08
CA GLY A 99 -3.27 -9.10 -23.96
C GLY A 99 -4.36 -10.00 -24.55
N VAL A 100 -4.18 -10.50 -25.78
CA VAL A 100 -5.14 -11.36 -26.48
C VAL A 100 -4.45 -12.41 -27.35
N VAL A 101 -4.97 -13.64 -27.32
CA VAL A 101 -4.53 -14.77 -28.14
C VAL A 101 -5.70 -15.27 -29.00
N PHE A 102 -5.41 -15.52 -30.27
CA PHE A 102 -6.37 -15.89 -31.30
C PHE A 102 -6.11 -17.31 -31.82
N PHE A 103 -7.20 -17.96 -32.22
CA PHE A 103 -7.19 -19.29 -32.80
C PHE A 103 -8.14 -19.34 -34.00
N ARG A 104 -7.77 -20.15 -34.99
CA ARG A 104 -8.63 -20.49 -36.14
C ARG A 104 -9.13 -21.93 -35.98
N ASP A 105 -10.25 -22.21 -36.64
CA ASP A 105 -10.77 -23.57 -36.86
C ASP A 105 -10.83 -24.45 -35.59
N GLN A 106 -11.37 -23.90 -34.49
CA GLN A 106 -11.48 -24.60 -33.21
C GLN A 106 -12.72 -25.51 -33.17
N ASP A 107 -12.57 -26.72 -32.65
CA ASP A 107 -13.61 -27.77 -32.57
C ASP A 107 -14.47 -27.73 -31.29
N LEU A 108 -14.33 -26.67 -30.47
CA LEU A 108 -15.04 -26.53 -29.21
C LEU A 108 -16.55 -26.50 -29.41
N THR A 109 -17.28 -27.30 -28.64
CA THR A 109 -18.71 -27.12 -28.34
C THR A 109 -18.91 -26.14 -27.18
N THR A 110 -20.14 -25.65 -26.96
CA THR A 110 -20.41 -24.71 -25.85
C THR A 110 -20.10 -25.32 -24.48
N ASP A 111 -20.44 -26.59 -24.26
CA ASP A 111 -20.15 -27.26 -22.99
C ASP A 111 -18.64 -27.50 -22.79
N GLN A 112 -17.90 -27.80 -23.86
CA GLN A 112 -16.44 -27.87 -23.80
C GLN A 112 -15.80 -26.51 -23.52
N GLN A 113 -16.30 -25.43 -24.12
CA GLN A 113 -15.83 -24.08 -23.84
C GLN A 113 -16.03 -23.72 -22.36
N VAL A 114 -17.22 -23.98 -21.82
CA VAL A 114 -17.54 -23.74 -20.40
C VAL A 114 -16.60 -24.54 -19.49
N LYS A 115 -16.46 -25.85 -19.74
CA LYS A 115 -15.60 -26.73 -18.94
C LYS A 115 -14.13 -26.34 -19.01
N LEU A 116 -13.65 -25.93 -20.19
CA LEU A 116 -12.30 -25.43 -20.36
C LEU A 116 -12.09 -24.15 -19.54
N PHE A 117 -13.09 -23.26 -19.53
CA PHE A 117 -12.96 -21.96 -18.87
C PHE A 117 -13.01 -22.05 -17.33
N GLU A 118 -13.64 -23.09 -16.77
CA GLU A 118 -13.58 -23.43 -15.34
C GLU A 118 -12.15 -23.70 -14.85
N HIS A 119 -11.21 -24.06 -15.74
CA HIS A 119 -9.79 -24.19 -15.40
C HIS A 119 -9.19 -22.86 -14.93
N TYR A 120 -9.63 -21.74 -15.50
CA TYR A 120 -9.08 -20.41 -15.21
C TYR A 120 -9.70 -19.74 -13.98
N GLY A 121 -10.80 -20.27 -13.47
CA GLY A 121 -11.45 -19.78 -12.25
C GLY A 121 -12.97 -19.97 -12.25
N THR A 122 -13.61 -19.36 -11.26
CA THR A 122 -15.07 -19.37 -11.14
C THR A 122 -15.71 -18.56 -12.26
N LEU A 123 -16.67 -19.17 -12.98
CA LEU A 123 -17.39 -18.50 -14.05
C LEU A 123 -18.20 -17.31 -13.54
N ASP A 124 -18.06 -16.19 -14.22
CA ASP A 124 -18.85 -14.99 -13.98
C ASP A 124 -20.11 -14.97 -14.87
N ARG A 125 -21.22 -14.49 -14.31
CA ARG A 125 -22.49 -14.28 -15.01
C ARG A 125 -22.59 -12.81 -15.43
N HIS A 126 -22.85 -12.52 -16.70
CA HIS A 126 -23.06 -11.15 -17.16
C HIS A 126 -24.45 -10.60 -16.74
N PRO A 127 -24.62 -9.29 -16.44
CA PRO A 127 -25.89 -8.72 -15.97
C PRO A 127 -27.10 -8.96 -16.91
N ALA A 128 -26.87 -8.95 -18.23
CA ALA A 128 -27.89 -9.23 -19.25
C ALA A 128 -28.05 -10.73 -19.62
N GLN A 129 -27.37 -11.64 -18.92
CA GLN A 129 -27.29 -13.06 -19.28
C GLN A 129 -28.51 -13.87 -18.84
N LYS A 130 -29.06 -14.70 -19.75
CA LYS A 130 -30.19 -15.61 -19.46
C LYS A 130 -29.75 -16.99 -18.95
N ASP A 131 -28.72 -17.58 -19.56
CA ASP A 131 -28.04 -18.78 -19.04
C ASP A 131 -27.06 -18.34 -17.93
N VAL A 132 -26.65 -19.20 -17.00
CA VAL A 132 -25.63 -18.88 -15.98
C VAL A 132 -24.22 -19.11 -16.53
N ARG A 133 -24.06 -19.98 -17.53
CA ARG A 133 -22.75 -20.49 -17.96
C ARG A 133 -22.09 -19.71 -19.10
N HIS A 134 -22.86 -19.03 -19.95
CA HIS A 134 -22.33 -18.28 -21.10
C HIS A 134 -23.32 -17.19 -21.57
N VAL A 135 -22.81 -16.21 -22.32
CA VAL A 135 -23.60 -15.19 -23.02
C VAL A 135 -23.48 -15.33 -24.53
N VAL A 136 -24.59 -15.13 -25.24
CA VAL A 136 -24.62 -15.11 -26.71
C VAL A 136 -24.41 -13.67 -27.18
N ILE A 137 -23.29 -13.42 -27.84
CA ILE A 137 -22.97 -12.12 -28.44
C ILE A 137 -23.49 -12.09 -29.87
N ARG A 138 -24.37 -11.13 -30.18
CA ARG A 138 -24.94 -10.96 -31.53
C ARG A 138 -24.41 -9.69 -32.19
N GLY A 139 -24.42 -9.66 -33.53
CA GLY A 139 -24.23 -8.41 -34.28
C GLY A 139 -25.46 -7.51 -34.15
N SER A 140 -25.22 -6.20 -34.20
CA SER A 140 -26.25 -5.19 -34.37
C SER A 140 -26.05 -4.47 -35.70
N LYS A 141 -27.15 -4.12 -36.37
CA LYS A 141 -27.17 -3.25 -37.55
C LYS A 141 -27.42 -1.79 -37.19
N GLU A 142 -27.71 -1.52 -35.92
CA GLU A 142 -28.00 -0.17 -35.45
C GLU A 142 -26.74 0.67 -35.48
N ASP A 143 -26.86 1.89 -35.98
CA ASP A 143 -25.77 2.85 -35.87
C ASP A 143 -25.69 3.33 -34.42
N HIS A 144 -24.70 2.81 -33.70
CA HIS A 144 -24.43 3.18 -32.30
C HIS A 144 -24.30 4.69 -32.10
N ARG A 145 -23.86 5.45 -33.12
CA ARG A 145 -23.79 6.91 -33.04
C ARG A 145 -25.17 7.57 -33.07
N SER A 146 -26.08 7.00 -33.86
CA SER A 146 -27.48 7.42 -33.87
C SER A 146 -28.20 7.01 -32.58
N LEU A 147 -27.84 5.86 -31.98
CA LEU A 147 -28.36 5.44 -30.68
C LEU A 147 -27.97 6.40 -29.55
N LEU A 148 -26.81 7.04 -29.62
CA LEU A 148 -26.38 8.05 -28.64
C LEU A 148 -27.33 9.26 -28.54
N ASN A 149 -28.19 9.49 -29.54
CA ASN A 149 -29.24 10.51 -29.45
C ASN A 149 -30.37 10.13 -28.48
N TYR A 150 -30.49 8.84 -28.16
CA TYR A 150 -31.61 8.28 -27.38
C TYR A 150 -31.12 7.66 -26.06
N THR A 151 -29.94 7.03 -26.06
CA THR A 151 -29.35 6.39 -24.88
C THR A 151 -27.92 6.89 -24.67
N PRO A 152 -27.59 7.45 -23.50
CA PRO A 152 -26.28 8.10 -23.27
C PRO A 152 -25.10 7.11 -23.13
N TRP A 153 -25.34 5.80 -23.14
CA TRP A 153 -24.28 4.79 -23.01
C TRP A 153 -23.53 4.61 -24.34
N PRO A 154 -22.20 4.83 -24.39
CA PRO A 154 -21.37 4.59 -25.59
C PRO A 154 -21.09 3.10 -25.82
N SER A 155 -22.16 2.33 -26.03
CA SER A 155 -22.15 0.86 -26.18
C SER A 155 -21.24 0.29 -27.28
N GLY A 156 -20.88 1.11 -28.27
CA GLY A 156 -20.02 0.72 -29.40
C GLY A 156 -18.54 1.16 -29.26
N ASP A 157 -18.15 1.69 -28.11
CA ASP A 157 -16.80 2.20 -27.85
C ASP A 157 -15.92 1.19 -27.08
N PHE A 158 -14.64 1.53 -26.92
CA PHE A 158 -13.67 0.73 -26.19
C PHE A 158 -14.07 0.57 -24.72
N HIS A 159 -14.02 -0.66 -24.25
CA HIS A 159 -14.30 -1.00 -22.86
C HIS A 159 -13.53 -2.24 -22.40
N ALA A 160 -13.35 -2.34 -21.09
CA ALA A 160 -13.13 -3.60 -20.40
C ALA A 160 -14.48 -4.14 -19.94
N ASP A 161 -14.72 -5.43 -20.14
CA ASP A 161 -15.97 -6.09 -19.77
C ASP A 161 -16.29 -5.83 -18.30
N THR A 162 -17.50 -5.32 -18.05
CA THR A 162 -18.07 -5.11 -16.71
C THR A 162 -17.08 -4.48 -15.72
N SER A 163 -16.25 -3.53 -16.19
CA SER A 163 -15.24 -2.85 -15.35
C SER A 163 -15.83 -2.08 -14.16
N PHE A 164 -17.15 -1.89 -14.13
CA PHE A 164 -17.90 -1.31 -13.01
C PHE A 164 -18.19 -2.29 -11.86
N GLU A 165 -17.97 -3.59 -12.04
CA GLU A 165 -18.16 -4.57 -10.96
C GLU A 165 -17.04 -4.43 -9.91
N ILE A 166 -17.30 -4.88 -8.67
CA ILE A 166 -16.29 -4.90 -7.59
C ILE A 166 -15.12 -5.83 -7.96
N ASN A 167 -15.44 -6.96 -8.58
CA ASN A 167 -14.51 -7.93 -9.15
C ASN A 167 -14.74 -8.02 -10.66
N PRO A 168 -14.14 -7.14 -11.48
CA PRO A 168 -14.23 -7.28 -12.93
C PRO A 168 -13.62 -8.61 -13.40
N PRO A 169 -14.06 -9.15 -14.55
CA PRO A 169 -13.51 -10.39 -15.09
C PRO A 169 -12.01 -10.31 -15.30
N SER A 170 -11.30 -11.41 -15.03
CA SER A 170 -9.89 -11.59 -15.38
C SER A 170 -9.76 -11.99 -16.85
N TYR A 171 -10.28 -13.16 -17.21
CA TYR A 171 -10.27 -13.67 -18.58
C TYR A 171 -11.65 -13.68 -19.21
N SER A 172 -11.66 -13.48 -20.52
CA SER A 172 -12.81 -13.69 -21.38
C SER A 172 -12.42 -14.53 -22.60
N LEU A 173 -13.31 -15.42 -23.03
CA LEU A 173 -13.15 -16.22 -24.25
C LEU A 173 -14.40 -16.12 -25.12
N LEU A 174 -14.21 -15.75 -26.38
CA LEU A 174 -15.28 -15.63 -27.38
C LEU A 174 -15.01 -16.55 -28.58
N ARG A 175 -15.95 -17.47 -28.85
CA ARG A 175 -15.97 -18.32 -30.05
C ARG A 175 -17.04 -17.83 -31.03
N MET A 176 -16.69 -17.70 -32.31
CA MET A 176 -17.63 -17.31 -33.36
C MET A 176 -18.32 -18.52 -34.01
N GLU A 177 -19.65 -18.51 -34.05
CA GLU A 177 -20.48 -19.55 -34.68
C GLU A 177 -21.08 -19.10 -36.00
N GLU A 178 -21.43 -17.81 -36.13
CA GLU A 178 -21.91 -17.19 -37.36
C GLU A 178 -21.19 -15.86 -37.54
N HIS A 179 -20.71 -15.55 -38.74
CA HIS A 179 -20.06 -14.28 -39.02
C HIS A 179 -20.25 -13.86 -40.49
N PRO A 180 -20.45 -12.57 -40.79
CA PRO A 180 -20.48 -12.07 -42.18
C PRO A 180 -19.11 -12.18 -42.88
N ASP A 181 -19.10 -12.22 -44.21
CA ASP A 181 -17.84 -12.26 -44.99
C ASP A 181 -16.99 -10.97 -44.83
N VAL A 182 -17.66 -9.83 -44.57
CA VAL A 182 -17.06 -8.50 -44.42
C VAL A 182 -17.74 -7.74 -43.27
N GLY A 183 -16.93 -7.10 -42.43
CA GLY A 183 -17.39 -6.38 -41.22
C GLY A 183 -17.56 -7.30 -40.02
N GLY A 184 -17.89 -6.75 -38.85
CA GLY A 184 -18.09 -7.53 -37.61
C GLY A 184 -16.81 -7.86 -36.82
N ASP A 185 -15.67 -7.35 -37.29
CA ASP A 185 -14.37 -7.44 -36.63
C ASP A 185 -14.40 -6.92 -35.18
N THR A 186 -13.43 -7.35 -34.39
CA THR A 186 -13.22 -6.82 -33.05
C THR A 186 -11.80 -6.26 -32.97
N ALA A 187 -11.67 -5.13 -32.29
CA ALA A 187 -10.40 -4.49 -32.03
C ALA A 187 -10.09 -4.52 -30.54
N TRP A 188 -8.81 -4.70 -30.22
CA TRP A 188 -8.25 -4.60 -28.88
C TRP A 188 -7.14 -3.56 -28.86
N VAL A 189 -6.97 -2.91 -27.72
CA VAL A 189 -5.83 -2.03 -27.41
C VAL A 189 -5.22 -2.43 -26.07
N SER A 190 -3.89 -2.38 -26.00
CA SER A 190 -3.13 -2.73 -24.80
C SER A 190 -3.18 -1.61 -23.77
N GLN A 191 -3.72 -1.88 -22.58
CA GLN A 191 -3.68 -0.93 -21.48
C GLN A 191 -2.25 -0.74 -20.93
N TYR A 192 -1.36 -1.73 -21.11
CA TYR A 192 0.07 -1.56 -20.80
C TYR A 192 0.71 -0.53 -21.71
N GLY A 193 0.53 -0.70 -23.03
CA GLY A 193 1.04 0.24 -24.01
C GLY A 193 0.47 1.64 -23.84
N LEU A 194 -0.85 1.73 -23.58
CA LEU A 194 -1.49 3.01 -23.27
C LEU A 194 -0.86 3.72 -22.07
N TYR A 195 -0.47 3.00 -21.02
CA TYR A 195 0.22 3.61 -19.87
C TYR A 195 1.67 3.99 -20.20
N ASP A 196 2.40 3.10 -20.86
CA ASP A 196 3.81 3.29 -21.22
C ASP A 196 4.02 4.49 -22.17
N ALA A 197 3.07 4.71 -23.07
CA ALA A 197 3.08 5.86 -24.00
C ALA A 197 2.80 7.21 -23.33
N LEU A 198 2.34 7.25 -22.07
CA LEU A 198 2.16 8.50 -21.34
C LEU A 198 3.53 9.08 -20.95
N SER A 199 3.64 10.41 -20.97
CA SER A 199 4.82 11.07 -20.41
C SER A 199 4.94 10.78 -18.91
N SER A 200 6.15 10.77 -18.36
CA SER A 200 6.36 10.52 -16.93
C SER A 200 5.58 11.50 -16.03
N ALA A 201 5.38 12.74 -16.47
CA ALA A 201 4.55 13.71 -15.77
C ALA A 201 3.07 13.30 -15.73
N MET A 202 2.55 12.78 -16.84
CA MET A 202 1.18 12.27 -16.89
C MET A 202 1.03 10.98 -16.09
N GLN A 203 2.00 10.05 -16.17
CA GLN A 203 2.03 8.83 -15.36
C GLN A 203 1.97 9.17 -13.86
N ASN A 204 2.83 10.08 -13.38
CA ASN A 204 2.83 10.52 -11.99
C ASN A 204 1.50 11.17 -11.57
N PHE A 205 0.88 11.93 -12.47
CA PHE A 205 -0.41 12.55 -12.20
C PHE A 205 -1.53 11.52 -12.07
N VAL A 206 -1.59 10.53 -12.97
CA VAL A 206 -2.73 9.59 -13.02
C VAL A 206 -2.58 8.36 -12.13
N ASP A 207 -1.36 8.04 -11.67
CA ASP A 207 -1.09 6.95 -10.73
C ASP A 207 -1.88 7.07 -9.41
N GLY A 208 -2.20 8.30 -8.99
CA GLY A 208 -2.95 8.61 -7.78
C GLY A 208 -4.47 8.70 -7.95
N LEU A 209 -4.99 8.69 -9.19
CA LEU A 209 -6.41 8.92 -9.45
C LEU A 209 -7.24 7.64 -9.37
N HIS A 210 -8.51 7.76 -9.01
CA HIS A 210 -9.51 6.71 -9.11
C HIS A 210 -10.53 7.04 -10.21
N ALA A 211 -10.58 6.18 -11.22
CA ALA A 211 -11.61 6.20 -12.25
C ALA A 211 -12.95 5.72 -11.67
N ILE A 212 -14.02 6.44 -11.98
CA ILE A 212 -15.39 6.12 -11.58
C ILE A 212 -16.03 5.33 -12.72
N HIS A 213 -16.18 4.02 -12.52
CA HIS A 213 -16.82 3.11 -13.46
C HIS A 213 -18.30 2.94 -13.09
N THR A 214 -19.21 3.12 -14.05
CA THR A 214 -20.65 3.01 -13.80
C THR A 214 -21.34 2.05 -14.76
N SER A 215 -22.30 1.29 -14.24
CA SER A 215 -23.24 0.49 -15.04
C SER A 215 -24.57 1.20 -15.29
N ARG A 216 -24.83 2.37 -14.69
CA ARG A 216 -26.14 3.05 -14.77
C ARG A 216 -26.59 3.26 -16.20
N LEU A 217 -25.71 3.82 -17.05
CA LEU A 217 -26.04 4.09 -18.45
C LEU A 217 -26.35 2.80 -19.23
N GLN A 218 -25.61 1.72 -18.96
CA GLN A 218 -25.86 0.41 -19.56
C GLN A 218 -27.18 -0.17 -19.06
N TYR A 219 -27.44 -0.13 -17.75
CA TYR A 219 -28.65 -0.66 -17.11
C TYR A 219 -29.91 -0.02 -17.72
N ASP A 220 -29.90 1.30 -17.87
CA ASP A 220 -31.01 2.06 -18.46
C ASP A 220 -31.22 1.69 -19.94
N THR A 221 -30.12 1.55 -20.68
CA THR A 221 -30.16 1.14 -22.10
C THR A 221 -30.71 -0.28 -22.27
N ILE A 222 -30.32 -1.22 -21.42
CA ILE A 222 -30.82 -2.61 -21.46
C ILE A 222 -32.34 -2.63 -21.26
N LEU A 223 -32.85 -1.84 -20.32
CA LEU A 223 -34.28 -1.77 -20.01
C LEU A 223 -35.11 -1.13 -21.12
N ASP A 224 -34.64 0.00 -21.66
CA ASP A 224 -35.44 0.79 -22.59
C ASP A 224 -35.31 0.29 -24.04
N LEU A 225 -34.08 0.00 -24.50
CA LEU A 225 -33.79 -0.37 -25.88
C LEU A 225 -33.90 -1.88 -26.13
N TRP A 226 -33.36 -2.71 -25.22
CA TRP A 226 -33.35 -4.16 -25.42
C TRP A 226 -34.58 -4.85 -24.81
N GLU A 227 -35.37 -4.14 -24.02
CA GLU A 227 -36.54 -4.65 -23.31
C GLU A 227 -36.25 -5.93 -22.50
N VAL A 228 -35.02 -6.04 -22.00
CA VAL A 228 -34.59 -7.12 -21.11
C VAL A 228 -34.52 -6.55 -19.69
N GLY A 229 -34.98 -7.31 -18.70
CA GLY A 229 -34.74 -6.98 -17.30
C GLY A 229 -33.29 -7.35 -16.93
N PRO A 230 -32.38 -6.38 -16.70
CA PRO A 230 -31.04 -6.69 -16.19
C PRO A 230 -31.17 -7.39 -14.83
N ASN A 231 -30.32 -8.40 -14.60
CA ASN A 231 -30.43 -9.23 -13.41
C ASN A 231 -29.91 -8.53 -12.14
N ARG A 232 -29.08 -7.49 -12.30
CA ARG A 232 -28.40 -6.78 -11.20
C ARG A 232 -28.77 -5.31 -11.13
N PRO A 233 -28.79 -4.73 -9.93
CA PRO A 233 -28.89 -3.29 -9.75
C PRO A 233 -27.67 -2.57 -10.34
N PRO A 234 -27.84 -1.32 -10.81
CA PRO A 234 -26.72 -0.53 -11.28
C PRO A 234 -25.84 -0.11 -10.10
N ILE A 235 -24.53 -0.08 -10.35
CA ILE A 235 -23.45 0.25 -9.42
C ILE A 235 -22.49 1.28 -10.02
N ASP A 236 -21.94 2.12 -9.15
CA ASP A 236 -20.75 2.94 -9.42
C ASP A 236 -19.61 2.40 -8.55
N SER A 237 -18.45 2.15 -9.15
CA SER A 237 -17.25 1.68 -8.45
C SER A 237 -16.05 2.58 -8.73
N HIS A 238 -15.23 2.77 -7.71
CA HIS A 238 -14.03 3.61 -7.77
C HIS A 238 -12.83 2.69 -7.84
N HIS A 239 -12.25 2.58 -9.02
CA HIS A 239 -11.08 1.75 -9.27
C HIS A 239 -9.87 2.63 -9.56
N PRO A 240 -8.64 2.23 -9.21
CA PRO A 240 -7.45 2.96 -9.62
C PRO A 240 -7.46 3.22 -11.12
N ALA A 241 -7.18 4.46 -11.54
CA ALA A 241 -7.06 4.84 -12.95
C ALA A 241 -5.84 4.16 -13.60
N VAL A 242 -4.84 3.79 -12.78
CA VAL A 242 -3.73 2.92 -13.14
C VAL A 242 -3.73 1.76 -12.17
N ARG A 243 -3.74 0.54 -12.70
CA ARG A 243 -3.64 -0.68 -11.90
C ARG A 243 -2.30 -1.36 -12.12
N THR A 244 -1.85 -2.12 -11.13
CA THR A 244 -0.81 -3.12 -11.36
C THR A 244 -1.46 -4.45 -11.74
N HIS A 245 -0.95 -5.08 -12.80
CA HIS A 245 -1.41 -6.40 -13.19
C HIS A 245 -0.80 -7.48 -12.29
N PRO A 246 -1.61 -8.33 -11.64
CA PRO A 246 -1.18 -9.18 -10.54
C PRO A 246 -0.13 -10.23 -10.96
N VAL A 247 -0.17 -10.68 -12.22
CA VAL A 247 0.74 -11.71 -12.72
C VAL A 247 2.02 -11.11 -13.31
N THR A 248 1.90 -10.03 -14.09
CA THR A 248 2.96 -9.64 -15.05
C THR A 248 3.93 -8.61 -14.51
N GLY A 249 3.47 -7.51 -13.93
CA GLY A 249 4.39 -6.42 -13.66
C GLY A 249 3.75 -5.05 -13.66
N LEU A 250 3.85 -4.48 -14.84
CA LEU A 250 2.66 -4.45 -15.65
C LEU A 250 1.68 -3.39 -15.18
N LYS A 251 2.07 -2.11 -15.16
CA LYS A 251 1.11 -1.03 -14.96
C LYS A 251 0.21 -0.92 -16.20
N ALA A 252 -1.10 -0.89 -15.98
CA ALA A 252 -2.12 -0.78 -17.02
C ALA A 252 -3.03 0.42 -16.76
N LEU A 253 -3.28 1.20 -17.82
CA LEU A 253 -4.25 2.30 -17.78
C LEU A 253 -5.68 1.75 -17.72
N ASN A 254 -6.27 1.75 -16.52
CA ASN A 254 -7.62 1.28 -16.24
C ASN A 254 -8.65 2.41 -16.43
N VAL A 255 -8.68 3.00 -17.62
CA VAL A 255 -9.66 4.03 -18.02
C VAL A 255 -10.28 3.62 -19.34
N ASN A 256 -11.60 3.68 -19.46
CA ASN A 256 -12.29 3.33 -20.71
C ASN A 256 -13.53 4.18 -21.00
N PRO A 257 -13.76 4.60 -22.27
CA PRO A 257 -14.93 5.39 -22.66
C PRO A 257 -16.27 4.70 -22.41
N GLY A 258 -16.30 3.36 -22.44
CA GLY A 258 -17.54 2.59 -22.32
C GLY A 258 -18.22 2.68 -20.95
N PHE A 259 -17.45 2.84 -19.86
CA PHE A 259 -17.97 2.78 -18.49
C PHE A 259 -17.43 3.85 -17.54
N VAL A 260 -16.32 4.53 -17.86
CA VAL A 260 -15.75 5.54 -16.96
C VAL A 260 -16.42 6.90 -17.18
N THR A 261 -16.93 7.50 -16.11
CA THR A 261 -17.63 8.80 -16.14
C THR A 261 -16.90 9.93 -15.42
N GLY A 262 -15.81 9.64 -14.72
CA GLY A 262 -14.99 10.67 -14.11
C GLY A 262 -13.84 10.14 -13.27
N PHE A 263 -13.17 11.06 -12.59
CA PHE A 263 -12.12 10.77 -11.61
C PHE A 263 -12.50 11.37 -10.26
N ALA A 264 -12.39 10.58 -9.19
CA ALA A 264 -12.91 10.95 -7.86
C ALA A 264 -12.19 12.18 -7.26
N GLU A 265 -10.92 12.37 -7.60
CA GLU A 265 -10.07 13.42 -7.06
C GLU A 265 -10.18 14.75 -7.84
N LEU A 266 -10.82 14.75 -9.01
CA LEU A 266 -10.83 15.90 -9.92
C LEU A 266 -12.19 16.61 -9.94
N LYS A 267 -12.18 17.94 -10.11
CA LYS A 267 -13.42 18.68 -10.36
C LYS A 267 -13.98 18.27 -11.71
N LYS A 268 -15.30 18.42 -11.88
CA LYS A 268 -15.99 18.00 -13.11
C LYS A 268 -15.32 18.46 -14.41
N VAL A 269 -14.95 19.74 -14.52
CA VAL A 269 -14.34 20.27 -15.76
C VAL A 269 -12.96 19.64 -16.03
N GLU A 270 -12.15 19.43 -14.99
CA GLU A 270 -10.84 18.78 -15.09
C GLU A 270 -11.01 17.31 -15.48
N SER A 271 -11.92 16.61 -14.80
CA SER A 271 -12.29 15.23 -15.07
C SER A 271 -12.79 15.03 -16.50
N ASP A 272 -13.72 15.85 -16.96
CA ASP A 272 -14.27 15.77 -18.33
C ASP A 272 -13.16 15.99 -19.37
N LYS A 273 -12.24 16.93 -19.14
CA LYS A 273 -11.11 17.19 -20.05
C LYS A 273 -10.08 16.07 -20.05
N LEU A 274 -9.86 15.43 -18.91
CA LEU A 274 -8.98 14.27 -18.82
C LEU A 274 -9.59 13.04 -19.51
N LEU A 275 -10.91 12.85 -19.40
CA LEU A 275 -11.63 11.81 -20.15
C LEU A 275 -11.58 12.07 -21.67
N ASP A 276 -11.75 13.32 -22.12
CA ASP A 276 -11.56 13.70 -23.53
C ASP A 276 -10.16 13.31 -24.03
N PHE A 277 -9.13 13.60 -23.22
CA PHE A 277 -7.75 13.23 -23.52
C PHE A 277 -7.57 11.71 -23.61
N PHE A 278 -8.06 10.95 -22.62
CA PHE A 278 -7.90 9.49 -22.63
C PHE A 278 -8.69 8.81 -23.74
N ALA A 279 -9.87 9.33 -24.09
CA ALA A 279 -10.60 8.85 -25.26
C ALA A 279 -9.76 9.05 -26.53
N TYR A 280 -9.16 10.23 -26.73
CA TYR A 280 -8.27 10.48 -27.85
C TYR A 280 -7.03 9.55 -27.83
N HIS A 281 -6.37 9.43 -26.68
CA HIS A 281 -5.20 8.55 -26.48
C HIS A 281 -5.51 7.10 -26.87
N ILE A 282 -6.64 6.56 -26.40
CA ILE A 282 -7.10 5.20 -26.71
C ILE A 282 -7.36 5.01 -28.22
N HIS A 283 -8.03 5.96 -28.88
CA HIS A 283 -8.33 5.84 -30.31
C HIS A 283 -7.14 6.16 -31.22
N SER A 284 -6.06 6.75 -30.70
CA SER A 284 -4.84 7.09 -31.45
C SER A 284 -3.67 6.12 -31.21
N ALA A 285 -3.83 5.13 -30.34
CA ALA A 285 -2.80 4.15 -30.00
C ALA A 285 -2.69 3.02 -31.04
N ASP A 286 -2.42 3.37 -32.30
CA ASP A 286 -2.27 2.42 -33.42
C ASP A 286 -1.05 1.49 -33.27
N ASP A 287 -0.04 1.93 -32.51
CA ASP A 287 1.12 1.17 -32.03
C ASP A 287 0.80 0.12 -30.95
N HIS A 288 -0.35 0.26 -30.28
CA HIS A 288 -0.84 -0.63 -29.23
C HIS A 288 -2.15 -1.33 -29.55
N TYR A 289 -2.48 -1.42 -30.84
CA TYR A 289 -3.79 -1.84 -31.34
C TYR A 289 -3.70 -3.10 -32.21
N VAL A 290 -4.62 -4.05 -32.00
CA VAL A 290 -4.82 -5.19 -32.91
C VAL A 290 -6.28 -5.31 -33.31
N ARG A 291 -6.53 -5.53 -34.61
CA ARG A 291 -7.86 -5.79 -35.16
C ARG A 291 -7.93 -7.21 -35.72
N TRP A 292 -8.90 -7.96 -35.23
CA TRP A 292 -9.15 -9.33 -35.65
C TRP A 292 -10.37 -9.43 -36.55
N LYS A 293 -10.13 -9.88 -37.79
CA LYS A 293 -11.19 -10.30 -38.70
C LYS A 293 -11.60 -11.74 -38.35
N TRP A 294 -12.80 -11.89 -37.82
CA TRP A 294 -13.34 -13.19 -37.44
C TRP A 294 -13.64 -14.08 -38.65
N GLN A 295 -13.62 -15.39 -38.40
CA GLN A 295 -14.17 -16.44 -39.25
C GLN A 295 -14.99 -17.38 -38.36
N VAL A 296 -15.91 -18.15 -38.94
CA VAL A 296 -16.62 -19.19 -38.20
C VAL A 296 -15.60 -20.19 -37.63
N GLY A 297 -15.75 -20.58 -36.36
CA GLY A 297 -14.80 -21.43 -35.64
C GLY A 297 -13.58 -20.70 -35.07
N SER A 298 -13.44 -19.39 -35.30
CA SER A 298 -12.38 -18.60 -34.66
C SER A 298 -12.68 -18.37 -33.18
N VAL A 299 -11.63 -18.36 -32.37
CA VAL A 299 -11.68 -18.06 -30.93
C VAL A 299 -10.70 -16.93 -30.61
N ALA A 300 -11.09 -16.04 -29.70
CA ALA A 300 -10.17 -15.15 -29.01
C ALA A 300 -10.29 -15.35 -27.50
N MET A 301 -9.16 -15.46 -26.81
CA MET A 301 -9.07 -15.38 -25.35
C MET A 301 -8.23 -14.16 -24.99
N TRP A 302 -8.74 -13.30 -24.11
CA TRP A 302 -8.04 -12.08 -23.70
C TRP A 302 -8.05 -11.90 -22.19
N ASP A 303 -7.06 -11.17 -21.70
CA ASP A 303 -7.01 -10.68 -20.34
C ASP A 303 -7.69 -9.31 -20.28
N ASN A 304 -8.85 -9.27 -19.63
CA ASN A 304 -9.69 -8.10 -19.48
C ASN A 304 -9.11 -7.08 -18.50
N ARG A 305 -8.09 -7.45 -17.73
CA ARG A 305 -7.36 -6.57 -16.81
C ARG A 305 -6.34 -5.69 -17.50
N CYS A 306 -5.89 -6.06 -18.71
CA CYS A 306 -4.86 -5.31 -19.44
C CYS A 306 -5.24 -4.95 -20.88
N THR A 307 -6.49 -5.18 -21.29
CA THR A 307 -6.96 -4.82 -22.64
C THR A 307 -8.28 -4.07 -22.60
N LEU A 308 -8.47 -3.18 -23.56
CA LEU A 308 -9.80 -2.66 -23.91
C LEU A 308 -10.17 -3.20 -25.27
N HIS A 309 -11.45 -3.43 -25.51
CA HIS A 309 -11.92 -3.92 -26.79
C HIS A 309 -13.20 -3.24 -27.26
N ARG A 310 -13.43 -3.30 -28.57
CA ARG A 310 -14.68 -2.84 -29.20
C ARG A 310 -15.00 -3.65 -30.44
N VAL A 311 -16.29 -3.82 -30.71
CA VAL A 311 -16.74 -4.30 -32.02
C VAL A 311 -16.60 -3.16 -33.02
N ILE A 312 -16.09 -3.45 -34.21
CA ILE A 312 -16.06 -2.48 -35.31
C ILE A 312 -17.47 -2.41 -35.91
N PRO A 313 -18.14 -1.23 -35.85
CA PRO A 313 -19.48 -1.09 -36.40
C PRO A 313 -19.51 -1.39 -37.90
N GLY A 314 -20.60 -1.99 -38.37
CA GLY A 314 -20.80 -2.28 -39.80
C GLY A 314 -22.26 -2.52 -40.13
N THR A 315 -22.60 -2.41 -41.42
CA THR A 315 -23.97 -2.57 -41.94
C THR A 315 -24.16 -3.92 -42.64
N TYR A 316 -23.53 -4.98 -42.12
CA TYR A 316 -23.55 -6.29 -42.75
C TYR A 316 -24.92 -6.98 -42.60
N GLU A 317 -25.37 -7.63 -43.66
CA GLU A 317 -26.69 -8.29 -43.71
C GLU A 317 -26.69 -9.68 -43.07
N ALA A 318 -25.58 -10.42 -43.24
CA ALA A 318 -25.42 -11.77 -42.71
C ALA A 318 -25.32 -11.78 -41.17
N PRO A 319 -25.75 -12.87 -40.50
CA PRO A 319 -25.76 -12.92 -39.06
C PRO A 319 -24.35 -12.95 -38.46
N ARG A 320 -24.21 -12.34 -37.29
CA ARG A 320 -23.04 -12.46 -36.41
C ARG A 320 -23.49 -13.02 -35.08
N ARG A 321 -22.94 -14.15 -34.67
CA ARG A 321 -23.26 -14.82 -33.40
C ARG A 321 -22.03 -15.53 -32.84
N GLY A 322 -21.72 -15.26 -31.57
CA GLY A 322 -20.65 -15.92 -30.83
C GLY A 322 -21.02 -16.24 -29.39
N ILE A 323 -20.26 -17.14 -28.78
CA ILE A 323 -20.44 -17.61 -27.41
C ILE A 323 -19.30 -17.07 -26.56
N ARG A 324 -19.63 -16.26 -25.54
CA ARG A 324 -18.67 -15.71 -24.59
C ARG A 324 -18.82 -16.34 -23.21
N THR A 325 -17.68 -16.67 -22.61
CA THR A 325 -17.53 -17.11 -21.22
C THR A 325 -16.50 -16.22 -20.54
N THR A 326 -16.74 -15.89 -19.27
CA THR A 326 -15.91 -14.98 -18.46
C THR A 326 -15.69 -15.61 -17.07
N VAL A 327 -14.55 -15.34 -16.43
CA VAL A 327 -14.24 -15.77 -15.05
C VAL A 327 -13.99 -14.55 -14.17
N PHE A 328 -14.30 -14.69 -12.88
CA PHE A 328 -14.03 -13.63 -11.92
C PHE A 328 -12.54 -13.27 -11.87
N GLY A 329 -12.25 -11.97 -11.82
CA GLY A 329 -10.95 -11.46 -11.46
C GLY A 329 -10.88 -11.06 -9.98
N GLU A 330 -9.67 -10.80 -9.53
CA GLU A 330 -9.41 -10.15 -8.26
C GLU A 330 -9.91 -8.69 -8.25
N LYS A 331 -10.11 -8.13 -7.06
CA LYS A 331 -10.34 -6.69 -6.92
C LYS A 331 -9.11 -5.92 -7.41
N LEU A 332 -9.33 -4.81 -8.12
CA LEU A 332 -8.25 -4.00 -8.66
C LEU A 332 -7.33 -3.46 -7.55
N LEU A 333 -6.06 -3.84 -7.63
CA LEU A 333 -5.00 -3.31 -6.78
C LEU A 333 -4.37 -2.08 -7.44
N ALA A 334 -4.12 -1.04 -6.64
CA ALA A 334 -3.30 0.11 -7.03
C ALA A 334 -1.88 -0.34 -7.45
N PRO A 335 -1.07 0.53 -8.09
CA PRO A 335 0.23 0.13 -8.58
C PRO A 335 1.14 -0.38 -7.44
N VAL A 336 1.49 -1.67 -7.46
CA VAL A 336 2.47 -2.30 -6.57
C VAL A 336 3.77 -2.46 -7.37
N PHE A 337 4.88 -1.88 -6.91
CA PHE A 337 6.19 -2.11 -7.52
C PHE A 337 6.63 -3.57 -7.27
N PHE A 338 7.01 -4.27 -8.34
CA PHE A 338 7.04 -5.73 -8.47
C PHE A 338 8.14 -6.46 -7.67
N VAL A 339 7.74 -7.49 -6.91
CA VAL A 339 8.61 -8.44 -6.17
C VAL A 339 8.60 -9.86 -6.79
N VAL A 340 8.29 -10.01 -8.09
CA VAL A 340 7.99 -11.35 -8.67
C VAL A 340 9.15 -12.02 -9.42
N TRP A 341 10.28 -11.34 -9.69
CA TRP A 341 11.36 -11.91 -10.52
C TRP A 341 12.73 -12.10 -9.83
N LEU A 342 12.86 -11.69 -8.58
CA LEU A 342 14.14 -11.76 -7.85
C LEU A 342 14.72 -13.19 -7.71
N PRO A 343 13.92 -14.26 -7.50
CA PRO A 343 14.47 -15.61 -7.35
C PRO A 343 14.99 -16.23 -8.66
N LEU A 344 14.38 -15.88 -9.80
CA LEU A 344 14.77 -16.41 -11.11
C LEU A 344 16.05 -15.73 -11.61
N LEU A 345 16.17 -14.41 -11.40
CA LEU A 345 17.37 -13.63 -11.73
C LEU A 345 18.59 -14.04 -10.89
N LEU A 346 18.40 -14.38 -9.61
CA LEU A 346 19.49 -14.87 -8.75
C LEU A 346 20.00 -16.26 -9.18
N SER A 347 19.09 -17.14 -9.62
CA SER A 347 19.46 -18.50 -10.05
C SER A 347 20.20 -18.48 -11.40
N LEU A 348 19.76 -17.63 -12.33
CA LEU A 348 20.42 -17.46 -13.64
C LEU A 348 21.78 -16.76 -13.52
N ALA A 349 21.92 -15.81 -12.59
CA ALA A 349 23.20 -15.14 -12.30
C ALA A 349 24.24 -16.10 -11.68
N LEU A 350 23.80 -17.07 -10.87
CA LEU A 350 24.67 -18.10 -10.31
C LEU A 350 25.16 -19.11 -11.38
N GLU A 351 24.29 -19.52 -12.31
CA GLU A 351 24.68 -20.45 -13.39
C GLU A 351 25.61 -19.78 -14.43
N LEU A 352 25.39 -18.50 -14.75
CA LEU A 352 26.30 -17.72 -15.60
C LEU A 352 27.66 -17.47 -14.94
N ALA A 353 27.71 -17.24 -13.63
CA ALA A 353 28.97 -17.10 -12.90
C ALA A 353 29.80 -18.40 -12.93
N LEU A 354 29.15 -19.57 -12.86
CA LEU A 354 29.83 -20.88 -12.90
C LEU A 354 30.41 -21.22 -14.29
N VAL A 355 29.72 -20.85 -15.37
CA VAL A 355 30.18 -21.10 -16.76
C VAL A 355 31.34 -20.17 -17.14
N VAL A 356 31.36 -18.95 -16.61
CA VAL A 356 32.45 -17.99 -16.82
C VAL A 356 33.72 -18.38 -16.04
N GLU A 357 33.59 -18.96 -14.83
CA GLU A 357 34.73 -19.48 -14.06
C GLU A 357 35.40 -20.72 -14.69
N LEU A 358 34.69 -21.49 -15.52
CA LEU A 358 35.19 -22.72 -16.13
C LEU A 358 35.80 -22.55 -17.55
N GLY A 359 35.97 -21.30 -18.01
CA GLY A 359 36.95 -20.97 -19.06
C GLY A 359 36.48 -21.04 -20.52
N GLY A 360 35.19 -20.84 -20.80
CA GLY A 360 34.65 -20.83 -22.17
C GLY A 360 33.88 -19.56 -22.54
N VAL A 361 34.56 -18.42 -22.75
CA VAL A 361 33.91 -17.15 -23.17
C VAL A 361 33.12 -17.30 -24.50
N GLN A 362 33.48 -18.28 -25.34
CA GLN A 362 32.72 -18.59 -26.57
C GLN A 362 31.49 -19.49 -26.34
N GLU A 363 31.45 -20.31 -25.29
CA GLU A 363 30.28 -21.15 -24.94
C GLU A 363 29.20 -20.34 -24.20
N GLY A 364 29.60 -19.37 -23.38
CA GLY A 364 28.66 -18.43 -22.74
C GLY A 364 27.92 -17.53 -23.75
N ALA A 365 28.59 -17.11 -24.82
CA ALA A 365 27.97 -16.32 -25.90
C ALA A 365 26.99 -17.15 -26.75
N ALA A 366 27.28 -18.45 -26.95
CA ALA A 366 26.36 -19.38 -27.61
C ALA A 366 25.10 -19.63 -26.75
N LEU A 367 25.25 -19.78 -25.43
CA LEU A 367 24.15 -19.97 -24.48
C LEU A 367 23.22 -18.75 -24.43
N VAL A 368 23.77 -17.53 -24.44
CA VAL A 368 22.97 -16.28 -24.48
C VAL A 368 22.20 -16.15 -25.80
N THR A 369 22.75 -16.62 -26.92
CA THR A 369 22.07 -16.59 -28.22
C THR A 369 20.98 -17.66 -28.31
N GLU A 370 21.16 -18.81 -27.66
CA GLU A 370 20.20 -19.92 -27.62
C GLU A 370 19.05 -19.68 -26.60
N VAL A 371 19.31 -18.94 -25.51
CA VAL A 371 18.32 -18.58 -24.46
C VAL A 371 17.55 -17.30 -24.78
N PHE A 372 18.17 -16.30 -25.43
CA PHE A 372 17.54 -14.99 -25.68
C PHE A 372 17.26 -14.68 -27.16
N GLY A 373 17.68 -15.52 -28.12
CA GLY A 373 17.27 -15.43 -29.52
C GLY A 373 17.76 -14.20 -30.32
N PHE A 374 18.66 -13.37 -29.78
CA PHE A 374 19.18 -12.16 -30.44
C PHE A 374 20.64 -12.30 -30.85
N ASN A 375 20.96 -11.92 -32.09
CA ASN A 375 22.32 -11.85 -32.63
C ASN A 375 22.77 -10.37 -32.72
N PRO A 376 23.66 -9.88 -31.84
CA PRO A 376 23.97 -8.45 -31.72
C PRO A 376 24.79 -7.86 -32.87
N LEU A 377 25.14 -8.66 -33.89
CA LEU A 377 25.99 -8.22 -35.00
C LEU A 377 25.24 -7.58 -36.18
N ILE A 378 23.91 -7.68 -36.26
CA ILE A 378 23.13 -7.25 -37.44
C ILE A 378 22.63 -5.79 -37.34
N ASP A 379 22.47 -5.21 -36.15
CA ASP A 379 22.01 -3.82 -36.01
C ASP A 379 23.12 -2.77 -36.04
N VAL A 380 24.39 -3.21 -35.95
CA VAL A 380 25.56 -2.34 -36.18
C VAL A 380 25.70 -1.96 -37.66
N LEU A 381 25.09 -2.71 -38.59
CA LEU A 381 25.21 -2.48 -40.03
C LEU A 381 24.12 -1.59 -40.65
N ARG A 382 23.24 -0.96 -39.86
CA ARG A 382 22.23 -0.01 -40.38
C ARG A 382 22.56 1.48 -40.18
N GLY A 383 23.79 1.77 -39.78
CA GLY A 383 24.50 2.98 -40.20
C GLY A 383 23.87 4.30 -39.78
N ASN A 384 24.12 4.70 -38.54
CA ASN A 384 24.47 6.07 -38.20
C ASN A 384 25.56 6.02 -37.12
N VAL A 385 26.80 6.28 -37.56
CA VAL A 385 28.00 6.25 -36.74
C VAL A 385 28.12 7.58 -35.99
N VAL A 386 28.11 7.51 -34.65
CA VAL A 386 28.79 8.48 -33.79
C VAL A 386 29.60 7.69 -32.75
N ASP A 387 30.90 7.60 -33.03
CA ASP A 387 32.08 7.23 -32.22
C ASP A 387 32.04 6.01 -31.24
N GLU A 388 32.87 5.01 -31.55
CA GLU A 388 33.07 3.76 -30.81
C GLU A 388 33.64 3.94 -29.38
N ALA A 389 34.14 5.13 -29.02
CA ALA A 389 34.63 5.43 -27.67
C ALA A 389 33.55 6.03 -26.73
N ALA A 390 32.43 6.53 -27.26
CA ALA A 390 31.37 7.14 -26.45
C ALA A 390 30.33 6.11 -25.97
N VAL A 391 30.11 5.04 -26.73
CA VAL A 391 29.08 4.04 -26.42
C VAL A 391 29.56 3.00 -25.41
N VAL A 392 30.86 2.68 -25.39
CA VAL A 392 31.44 1.80 -24.35
C VAL A 392 31.74 2.57 -23.06
N GLY A 393 32.04 3.88 -23.13
CA GLY A 393 32.26 4.73 -21.95
C GLY A 393 31.00 5.03 -21.14
N VAL A 394 29.84 5.16 -21.79
CA VAL A 394 28.56 5.40 -21.10
C VAL A 394 27.95 4.10 -20.56
N ALA A 395 28.19 2.95 -21.21
CA ALA A 395 27.71 1.65 -20.75
C ALA A 395 28.47 1.13 -19.51
N VAL A 396 29.73 1.53 -19.29
CA VAL A 396 30.49 1.15 -18.09
C VAL A 396 30.31 2.16 -16.95
N ALA A 397 30.04 3.45 -17.23
CA ALA A 397 29.78 4.46 -16.20
C ALA A 397 28.38 4.37 -15.55
N VAL A 398 27.43 3.67 -16.18
CA VAL A 398 26.09 3.41 -15.59
C VAL A 398 26.07 2.13 -14.74
N LEU A 399 27.11 1.28 -14.85
CA LEU A 399 27.23 0.02 -14.08
C LEU A 399 28.39 0.01 -13.07
N ALA A 400 29.30 0.98 -13.10
CA ALA A 400 30.32 1.18 -12.07
C ALA A 400 30.23 2.63 -11.58
N GLY A 401 29.61 2.83 -10.41
CA GLY A 401 29.59 4.12 -9.76
C GLY A 401 31.00 4.55 -9.36
N ASP A 402 31.44 5.70 -9.88
CA ASP A 402 32.44 6.54 -9.22
C ASP A 402 32.41 7.96 -9.83
N VAL A 403 31.74 8.87 -9.12
CA VAL A 403 32.15 10.28 -9.08
C VAL A 403 32.73 10.47 -7.69
N GLU A 404 34.02 10.80 -7.65
CA GLU A 404 34.81 11.01 -6.45
C GLU A 404 34.09 11.82 -5.38
N ALA A 405 34.06 11.22 -4.19
CA ALA A 405 33.80 11.86 -2.92
C ALA A 405 34.67 13.11 -2.73
N ARG A 406 34.01 14.23 -2.41
CA ARG A 406 34.54 15.25 -1.48
C ARG A 406 33.44 16.23 -1.05
N LYS A 407 32.68 15.82 -0.04
CA LYS A 407 32.42 16.50 1.25
C LYS A 407 31.05 16.06 1.77
N GLY A 408 31.05 15.76 3.06
CA GLY A 408 29.96 15.09 3.76
C GLY A 408 28.69 15.92 3.92
N ASP A 409 27.75 15.25 4.57
CA ASP A 409 26.56 15.77 5.21
C ASP A 409 25.59 16.51 4.29
N GLU A 410 24.61 15.77 3.77
CA GLU A 410 23.24 16.25 3.65
C GLU A 410 22.33 15.03 3.35
N VAL A 411 21.92 14.34 4.42
CA VAL A 411 20.66 13.59 4.37
C VAL A 411 19.58 14.65 4.21
N VAL A 412 18.98 14.72 3.03
CA VAL A 412 17.76 15.50 2.81
C VAL A 412 16.68 14.92 3.72
N GLN A 413 16.54 15.47 4.92
CA GLN A 413 15.26 15.52 5.60
C GLN A 413 14.34 16.30 4.66
N GLN A 414 13.62 15.57 3.81
CA GLN A 414 12.57 16.17 3.01
C GLN A 414 11.42 16.48 3.97
N GLN A 415 11.50 17.63 4.62
CA GLN A 415 10.34 18.34 5.15
C GLN A 415 9.40 18.54 3.95
N VAL A 416 8.42 17.63 3.82
CA VAL A 416 7.25 17.88 2.99
C VAL A 416 6.39 18.87 3.78
N ILE A 417 6.73 20.15 3.66
CA ILE A 417 5.84 21.25 3.99
C ILE A 417 4.77 21.24 2.90
N ASP A 418 3.56 20.77 3.23
CA ASP A 418 2.36 21.06 2.46
C ASP A 418 2.17 22.60 2.50
N SER A 419 2.66 23.29 1.48
CA SER A 419 2.39 24.71 1.27
C SER A 419 1.08 24.85 0.50
N ASP A 420 -0.01 25.11 1.22
CA ASP A 420 -1.10 25.99 0.77
C ASP A 420 -2.09 26.23 1.92
N GLU A 421 -1.80 27.25 2.74
CA GLU A 421 -2.75 28.32 3.08
C GLU A 421 -1.94 29.49 3.66
N GLY A 422 -2.30 30.70 3.21
CA GLY A 422 -1.39 31.85 3.18
C GLY A 422 -1.13 32.58 4.50
N GLU A 423 -0.24 33.57 4.32
CA GLU A 423 0.21 34.63 5.23
C GLU A 423 1.49 34.39 6.05
N ALA A 424 2.41 35.33 5.84
CA ALA A 424 3.72 35.43 6.47
C ALA A 424 3.62 35.60 7.99
N ALA A 425 4.49 34.89 8.73
CA ALA A 425 4.86 35.30 10.08
C ALA A 425 6.37 35.07 10.32
N LEU A 426 7.11 36.16 10.11
CA LEU A 426 8.36 36.47 10.79
C LEU A 426 8.18 36.26 12.31
N HIS A 427 9.15 35.63 12.98
CA HIS A 427 9.30 35.54 14.45
C HIS A 427 8.14 36.13 15.28
N SER A 428 7.15 35.33 15.64
CA SER A 428 6.10 35.78 16.55
C SER A 428 5.91 34.82 17.72
N ILE A 429 6.29 35.27 18.91
CA ILE A 429 5.82 34.72 20.19
C ILE A 429 4.30 34.59 20.10
N LEU A 430 3.75 33.40 20.38
CA LEU A 430 2.31 33.19 20.40
C LEU A 430 1.66 34.21 21.35
N SER A 431 0.59 34.87 20.89
CA SER A 431 -0.16 35.78 21.76
C SER A 431 -0.73 35.02 22.97
N GLY A 432 -0.89 35.69 24.11
CA GLY A 432 -1.45 35.06 25.32
C GLY A 432 -2.84 34.43 25.11
N GLN A 433 -3.63 34.95 24.15
CA GLN A 433 -4.91 34.37 23.74
C GLN A 433 -4.72 33.03 23.01
N ASN A 434 -3.72 32.92 22.14
CA ASN A 434 -3.41 31.67 21.45
C ASN A 434 -2.90 30.60 22.43
N ILE A 435 -2.04 30.96 23.39
CA ILE A 435 -1.58 30.02 24.44
C ILE A 435 -2.77 29.45 25.21
N THR A 436 -3.72 30.30 25.59
CA THR A 436 -4.92 29.86 26.34
C THR A 436 -5.78 28.89 25.53
N ARG A 437 -5.90 29.10 24.20
CA ARG A 437 -6.61 28.19 23.28
C ARG A 437 -5.95 26.82 23.21
N TYR A 438 -4.62 26.76 23.06
CA TYR A 438 -3.88 25.49 23.07
C TYR A 438 -3.99 24.76 24.41
N VAL A 439 -3.81 25.47 25.53
CA VAL A 439 -3.96 24.88 26.88
C VAL A 439 -5.39 24.35 27.08
N GLY A 440 -6.41 25.10 26.64
CA GLY A 440 -7.81 24.67 26.67
C GLY A 440 -8.04 23.38 25.90
N ALA A 441 -7.56 23.30 24.67
CA ALA A 441 -7.67 22.10 23.83
C ALA A 441 -6.94 20.88 24.44
N ILE A 442 -5.76 21.07 25.04
CA ILE A 442 -5.00 19.99 25.68
C ILE A 442 -5.71 19.47 26.94
N VAL A 443 -6.27 20.36 27.76
CA VAL A 443 -6.83 20.00 29.06
C VAL A 443 -8.27 19.53 28.94
N ASP A 444 -9.05 20.00 27.98
CA ASP A 444 -10.44 19.56 27.77
C ASP A 444 -10.59 18.73 26.48
N PRO A 445 -10.89 17.43 26.58
CA PRO A 445 -11.10 16.59 25.38
C PRO A 445 -12.32 17.03 24.55
N ASN A 446 -13.26 17.80 25.13
CA ASN A 446 -14.44 18.30 24.41
C ASN A 446 -14.22 19.68 23.79
N ASN A 447 -13.08 20.33 24.05
CA ASN A 447 -12.75 21.59 23.41
C ASN A 447 -12.34 21.32 21.96
N ASP A 448 -13.11 21.87 21.03
CA ASP A 448 -12.95 21.77 19.57
C ASP A 448 -12.40 23.07 18.95
N ASP A 449 -11.86 23.97 19.78
CA ASP A 449 -11.30 25.24 19.31
C ASP A 449 -10.11 25.00 18.37
N LEU A 450 -9.40 23.88 18.49
CA LEU A 450 -8.30 23.50 17.60
C LEU A 450 -8.59 22.14 16.98
N ALA A 451 -8.41 22.05 15.67
CA ALA A 451 -8.48 20.79 14.96
C ALA A 451 -7.40 19.83 15.48
N ARG A 452 -7.79 18.59 15.73
CA ARG A 452 -6.90 17.50 16.14
C ARG A 452 -7.42 16.16 15.62
N LEU A 453 -6.61 15.11 15.66
CA LEU A 453 -7.07 13.76 15.34
C LEU A 453 -8.21 13.33 16.28
N ASP A 454 -9.29 12.84 15.68
CA ASP A 454 -10.41 12.23 16.39
C ASP A 454 -10.00 10.84 16.89
N CYS A 455 -10.08 10.66 18.21
CA CYS A 455 -9.70 9.42 18.88
C CYS A 455 -10.93 8.78 19.53
N PRO A 456 -11.03 7.43 19.52
CA PRO A 456 -12.08 6.71 20.22
C PRO A 456 -12.07 7.02 21.72
N LEU A 457 -13.26 7.14 22.30
CA LEU A 457 -13.42 7.19 23.75
C LEU A 457 -13.08 5.82 24.35
N ILE A 458 -12.44 5.83 25.52
CA ILE A 458 -12.16 4.59 26.24
C ILE A 458 -13.48 3.94 26.69
N PRO A 459 -13.80 2.72 26.21
CA PRO A 459 -15.08 2.07 26.49
C PRO A 459 -15.26 1.80 27.98
N GLN A 460 -16.51 1.74 28.43
CA GLN A 460 -16.89 1.41 29.81
C GLN A 460 -17.81 0.17 29.81
N PRO A 461 -17.40 -0.96 30.43
CA PRO A 461 -16.16 -1.18 31.19
C PRO A 461 -14.91 -1.17 30.30
N SER A 462 -13.79 -0.69 30.86
CA SER A 462 -12.54 -0.57 30.10
C SER A 462 -11.67 -1.82 30.27
N PRO A 463 -11.08 -2.39 29.20
CA PRO A 463 -10.07 -3.45 29.35
C PRO A 463 -8.88 -2.99 30.21
N TYR A 464 -8.61 -1.68 30.22
CA TYR A 464 -7.52 -1.06 30.95
C TYR A 464 -7.84 -0.82 32.44
N ASP A 465 -9.03 -1.15 32.93
CA ASP A 465 -9.40 -0.95 34.34
C ASP A 465 -8.49 -1.73 35.32
N ALA A 466 -7.82 -2.78 34.84
CA ALA A 466 -6.78 -3.48 35.61
C ALA A 466 -5.61 -2.58 36.02
N LEU A 467 -5.33 -1.51 35.23
CA LEU A 467 -4.28 -0.53 35.54
C LEU A 467 -4.61 0.30 36.79
N LYS A 468 -5.91 0.52 37.06
CA LYS A 468 -6.41 1.26 38.23
C LYS A 468 -6.33 0.44 39.52
N ARG A 469 -6.62 -0.87 39.47
CA ARG A 469 -6.96 -1.72 40.65
C ARG A 469 -5.79 -2.19 41.54
N SER A 470 -4.54 -1.79 41.29
CA SER A 470 -3.43 -2.19 42.14
C SER A 470 -3.15 -1.21 43.28
N VAL A 471 -3.66 -1.59 44.46
CA VAL A 471 -3.20 -1.29 45.84
C VAL A 471 -4.09 -0.35 46.68
N PRO A 472 -4.36 -0.68 47.97
CA PRO A 472 -5.23 0.08 48.86
C PRO A 472 -4.69 1.48 49.21
N GLU A 473 -5.58 2.36 49.67
CA GLU A 473 -5.40 3.77 50.04
C GLU A 473 -4.39 4.05 51.20
N THR A 474 -3.39 3.21 51.43
CA THR A 474 -2.38 3.41 52.47
C THR A 474 -1.07 3.94 51.88
N SER A 475 -0.98 5.26 51.80
CA SER A 475 0.21 6.12 51.88
C SER A 475 1.44 5.87 50.98
N ASP A 476 1.36 5.16 49.85
CA ASP A 476 2.53 5.11 48.95
C ASP A 476 2.54 6.33 48.01
N THR A 477 3.39 7.31 48.33
CA THR A 477 3.58 8.58 47.58
C THR A 477 4.40 8.42 46.30
N LYS A 478 4.54 7.18 45.81
CA LYS A 478 5.43 6.82 44.72
C LYS A 478 4.76 7.03 43.36
N ILE A 479 5.55 7.46 42.39
CA ILE A 479 5.13 7.57 41.00
C ILE A 479 5.13 6.18 40.37
N ARG A 480 3.98 5.78 39.83
CA ARG A 480 3.79 4.51 39.12
C ARG A 480 3.96 4.64 37.62
N PHE A 481 3.62 5.80 37.06
CA PHE A 481 3.66 6.07 35.63
C PHE A 481 4.46 7.34 35.37
N PHE A 482 5.56 7.22 34.62
CA PHE A 482 6.44 8.33 34.30
C PHE A 482 6.38 8.60 32.79
N PHE A 483 5.70 9.65 32.38
CA PHE A 483 5.64 10.09 30.99
C PHE A 483 6.88 10.89 30.65
N ALA A 484 7.56 10.54 29.56
CA ALA A 484 8.79 11.17 29.07
C ALA A 484 8.61 11.56 27.60
N ILE A 485 8.81 12.85 27.28
CA ILE A 485 8.63 13.39 25.92
C ILE A 485 9.73 14.41 25.61
N ASN A 486 10.40 14.26 24.47
CA ASN A 486 11.25 15.31 23.89
C ASN A 486 10.45 16.02 22.79
N LEU A 487 10.42 17.35 22.80
CA LEU A 487 9.67 18.15 21.81
C LEU A 487 10.51 19.29 21.25
N ARG A 488 10.31 19.58 19.96
CA ARG A 488 10.84 20.76 19.28
C ARG A 488 9.95 21.10 18.09
N ASP A 489 9.50 22.34 18.02
CA ASP A 489 8.69 22.85 16.90
C ASP A 489 7.44 21.96 16.63
N ASN A 490 6.73 21.56 17.70
CA ASN A 490 5.59 20.63 17.65
C ASN A 490 4.25 21.27 18.04
N VAL A 491 4.09 22.59 17.99
CA VAL A 491 2.92 23.30 18.54
C VAL A 491 1.59 22.77 17.99
N ALA A 492 1.56 22.46 16.69
CA ALA A 492 0.38 21.96 16.01
C ALA A 492 -0.07 20.57 16.50
N LEU A 493 0.86 19.75 17.01
CA LEU A 493 0.60 18.38 17.47
C LEU A 493 0.20 18.32 18.95
N LEU A 494 0.55 19.34 19.74
CA LEU A 494 0.30 19.36 21.19
C LEU A 494 -1.16 19.09 21.57
N PRO A 495 -2.20 19.65 20.89
CA PRO A 495 -3.60 19.37 21.22
C PRO A 495 -3.97 17.89 21.17
N ARG A 496 -3.35 17.10 20.28
CA ARG A 496 -3.57 15.66 20.20
C ARG A 496 -2.67 14.91 21.17
N LEU A 497 -1.35 15.09 21.06
CA LEU A 497 -0.37 14.34 21.83
C LEU A 497 -0.53 14.57 23.34
N LEU A 498 -0.45 15.83 23.78
CA LEU A 498 -0.57 16.15 25.21
C LEU A 498 -2.02 16.02 25.70
N GLY A 499 -3.01 16.21 24.82
CA GLY A 499 -4.40 15.90 25.13
C GLY A 499 -4.58 14.45 25.55
N SER A 500 -4.05 13.51 24.74
CA SER A 500 -4.08 12.08 25.06
C SER A 500 -3.26 11.70 26.29
N VAL A 501 -2.12 12.37 26.52
CA VAL A 501 -1.34 12.18 27.76
C VAL A 501 -2.14 12.63 28.99
N VAL A 502 -2.79 13.79 28.96
CA VAL A 502 -3.62 14.28 30.07
C VAL A 502 -4.83 13.37 30.31
N GLU A 503 -5.47 12.89 29.26
CA GLU A 503 -6.55 11.90 29.36
C GLU A 503 -6.06 10.57 29.99
N ALA A 504 -4.89 10.07 29.56
CA ALA A 504 -4.28 8.87 30.14
C ALA A 504 -3.90 9.08 31.62
N ILE A 505 -3.35 10.25 31.99
CA ILE A 505 -3.03 10.61 33.38
C ILE A 505 -4.30 10.61 34.25
N ARG A 506 -5.40 11.18 33.75
CA ARG A 506 -6.70 11.14 34.44
C ARG A 506 -7.20 9.71 34.63
N PHE A 507 -7.03 8.86 33.61
CA PHE A 507 -7.44 7.46 33.67
C PHE A 507 -6.61 6.65 34.69
N LEU A 508 -5.29 6.85 34.71
CA LEU A 508 -4.34 6.10 35.54
C LEU A 508 -4.27 6.58 36.99
N GLY A 509 -4.74 7.80 37.27
CA GLY A 509 -4.68 8.42 38.58
C GLY A 509 -3.57 9.49 38.64
N PRO A 510 -3.91 10.79 38.60
CA PRO A 510 -2.92 11.86 38.46
C PRO A 510 -1.81 11.90 39.52
N THR A 511 -2.12 11.57 40.77
CA THR A 511 -1.14 11.54 41.87
C THR A 511 -0.08 10.44 41.72
N SER A 512 -0.39 9.41 40.93
CA SER A 512 0.53 8.30 40.61
C SER A 512 1.34 8.57 39.34
N CYS A 513 1.16 9.73 38.70
CA CYS A 513 1.77 10.08 37.42
C CYS A 513 2.78 11.23 37.57
N ALA A 514 3.87 11.14 36.82
CA ALA A 514 4.75 12.27 36.55
C ALA A 514 4.85 12.48 35.03
N LEU A 515 4.89 13.74 34.60
CA LEU A 515 5.14 14.13 33.22
C LEU A 515 6.44 14.92 33.17
N SER A 516 7.40 14.42 32.41
CA SER A 516 8.68 15.06 32.15
C SER A 516 8.79 15.40 30.67
N ILE A 517 9.00 16.68 30.37
CA ILE A 517 9.16 17.18 29.02
C ILE A 517 10.48 17.93 28.91
N VAL A 518 11.27 17.58 27.90
CA VAL A 518 12.44 18.37 27.47
C VAL A 518 12.12 19.03 26.15
N GLU A 519 12.22 20.35 26.14
CA GLU A 519 11.91 21.23 25.01
C GLU A 519 13.21 21.70 24.35
N GLY A 520 13.29 21.64 23.02
CA GLY A 520 14.51 21.85 22.24
C GLY A 520 14.58 23.19 21.50
N ASN A 521 14.42 24.31 22.21
CA ASN A 521 14.53 25.68 21.68
C ASN A 521 13.66 25.94 20.42
N SER A 522 12.36 25.74 20.58
CA SER A 522 11.34 25.86 19.54
C SER A 522 11.07 27.33 19.17
N HIS A 523 10.68 27.55 17.92
CA HIS A 523 10.41 28.86 17.33
C HIS A 523 8.93 29.07 16.99
N ASP A 524 8.10 28.03 17.16
CA ASP A 524 6.69 28.00 16.78
C ASP A 524 5.71 28.27 17.96
N GLY A 525 6.25 28.48 19.16
CA GLY A 525 5.47 28.69 20.39
C GLY A 525 5.24 27.43 21.23
N THR A 526 5.88 26.30 20.90
CA THR A 526 5.80 25.05 21.67
C THR A 526 6.15 25.28 23.15
N LEU A 527 7.26 25.97 23.45
CA LEU A 527 7.70 26.22 24.82
C LEU A 527 6.67 27.01 25.63
N GLU A 528 6.09 28.05 25.05
CA GLU A 528 5.09 28.92 25.69
C GLU A 528 3.83 28.15 26.05
N VAL A 529 3.36 27.25 25.17
CA VAL A 529 2.23 26.36 25.47
C VAL A 529 2.59 25.39 26.59
N LEU A 530 3.78 24.77 26.55
CA LEU A 530 4.26 23.85 27.59
C LEU A 530 4.39 24.52 28.96
N GLN A 531 4.83 25.78 29.00
CA GLN A 531 4.84 26.58 30.23
C GLN A 531 3.42 26.89 30.71
N GLY A 532 2.51 27.23 29.79
CA GLY A 532 1.11 27.52 30.07
C GLY A 532 0.30 26.33 30.62
N LEU A 533 0.75 25.09 30.43
CA LEU A 533 0.09 23.89 30.96
C LEU A 533 0.26 23.69 32.46
N ARG A 534 1.28 24.29 33.08
CA ARG A 534 1.63 24.04 34.49
C ARG A 534 0.46 24.22 35.46
N PRO A 535 -0.33 25.32 35.43
CA PRO A 535 -1.47 25.48 36.34
C PRO A 535 -2.51 24.36 36.23
N ALA A 536 -2.74 23.84 35.02
CA ALA A 536 -3.71 22.76 34.80
C ALA A 536 -3.20 21.42 35.35
N LEU A 537 -1.92 21.10 35.15
CA LEU A 537 -1.30 19.89 35.69
C LEU A 537 -1.18 19.92 37.22
N ASP A 538 -0.86 21.09 37.79
CA ASP A 538 -0.86 21.31 39.23
C ASP A 538 -2.26 21.13 39.83
N ALA A 539 -3.31 21.62 39.15
CA ALA A 539 -4.70 21.42 39.55
C ALA A 539 -5.13 19.94 39.49
N LEU A 540 -4.54 19.15 38.58
CA LEU A 540 -4.70 17.71 38.55
C LEU A 540 -3.83 16.99 39.60
N THR A 541 -2.98 17.68 40.36
CA THR A 541 -1.99 17.09 41.29
C THR A 541 -0.96 16.17 40.61
N THR A 542 -0.69 16.42 39.32
CA THR A 542 0.31 15.69 38.54
C THR A 542 1.68 16.31 38.74
N THR A 543 2.72 15.50 38.94
CA THR A 543 4.10 16.02 38.99
C THR A 543 4.55 16.41 37.59
N TYR A 544 4.94 17.68 37.37
CA TYR A 544 5.32 18.19 36.05
C TYR A 544 6.73 18.80 36.00
N TYR A 545 7.63 18.13 35.28
CA TYR A 545 8.98 18.57 34.95
C TYR A 545 9.00 19.15 33.53
N LEU A 546 9.49 20.38 33.40
CA LEU A 546 9.73 21.02 32.12
C LEU A 546 11.15 21.60 32.12
N ARG A 547 11.95 21.23 31.14
CA ARG A 547 13.32 21.72 30.96
C ARG A 547 13.52 22.11 29.49
N SER A 548 14.21 23.21 29.24
CA SER A 548 14.71 23.54 27.89
C SER A 548 16.14 23.04 27.71
N SER A 549 16.51 22.72 26.48
CA SER A 549 17.82 22.21 26.09
C SER A 549 18.32 22.91 24.83
N ASP A 550 19.60 23.30 24.85
CA ASP A 550 20.30 23.86 23.69
C ASP A 550 21.00 22.77 22.85
N ILE A 551 20.77 21.50 23.15
CA ILE A 551 21.35 20.38 22.39
C ILE A 551 20.69 20.33 21.00
N GLU A 552 21.53 20.41 19.98
CA GLU A 552 21.18 20.38 18.56
C GLU A 552 21.71 19.08 17.93
N PRO A 553 20.94 17.97 17.89
CA PRO A 553 21.46 16.69 17.38
C PRO A 553 21.87 16.72 15.91
N GLN A 554 21.43 17.72 15.14
CA GLN A 554 21.87 17.90 13.76
C GLN A 554 23.27 18.55 13.66
N GLN A 555 23.83 19.02 14.77
CA GLN A 555 25.15 19.63 14.84
C GLN A 555 26.12 18.70 15.60
N GLY A 556 27.02 18.03 14.89
CA GLY A 556 28.02 17.14 15.47
C GLY A 556 27.57 15.68 15.50
N ASP A 557 27.92 14.95 16.57
CA ASP A 557 27.52 13.54 16.72
C ASP A 557 26.04 13.43 17.06
N ARG A 558 25.25 13.09 16.05
CA ARG A 558 23.79 13.00 16.12
C ARG A 558 23.33 11.96 17.14
N ILE A 559 23.96 10.79 17.21
CA ILE A 559 23.52 9.72 18.12
C ILE A 559 23.82 10.12 19.56
N ALA A 560 24.99 10.71 19.82
CA ALA A 560 25.33 11.23 21.14
C ALA A 560 24.38 12.36 21.57
N GLY A 561 24.02 13.26 20.66
CA GLY A 561 23.07 14.35 20.91
C GLY A 561 21.66 13.83 21.26
N LEU A 562 21.15 12.87 20.48
CA LEU A 562 19.86 12.22 20.76
C LEU A 562 19.88 11.47 22.10
N ALA A 563 20.94 10.71 22.38
CA ALA A 563 21.11 10.02 23.66
C ALA A 563 21.10 10.99 24.84
N ALA A 564 21.80 12.13 24.73
CA ALA A 564 21.81 13.16 25.76
C ALA A 564 20.40 13.75 26.00
N LEU A 565 19.64 14.05 24.94
CA LEU A 565 18.26 14.55 25.07
C LEU A 565 17.32 13.54 25.75
N ARG A 566 17.45 12.25 25.44
CA ARG A 566 16.63 11.19 26.07
C ARG A 566 17.00 10.97 27.53
N ASN A 567 18.28 11.02 27.86
CA ASN A 567 18.71 10.97 29.26
C ASN A 567 18.23 12.20 30.04
N LEU A 568 18.24 13.40 29.43
CA LEU A 568 17.74 14.61 30.09
C LEU A 568 16.27 14.52 30.48
N VAL A 569 15.41 13.91 29.65
CA VAL A 569 13.99 13.77 29.98
C VAL A 569 13.75 12.72 31.07
N LEU A 570 14.63 11.74 31.17
CA LEU A 570 14.63 10.71 32.21
C LEU A 570 15.37 11.12 33.49
N GLN A 571 16.10 12.24 33.48
CA GLN A 571 16.90 12.74 34.61
C GLN A 571 16.15 12.77 35.96
N PRO A 572 14.86 13.13 36.05
CA PRO A 572 14.13 13.07 37.32
C PRO A 572 14.12 11.67 37.98
N LEU A 573 14.19 10.59 37.20
CA LEU A 573 14.32 9.22 37.73
C LEU A 573 15.63 9.02 38.50
N HIS A 574 16.70 9.75 38.15
CA HIS A 574 17.98 9.75 38.85
C HIS A 574 18.02 10.76 40.01
N ASP A 575 17.46 11.95 39.81
CA ASP A 575 17.53 13.03 40.80
C ASP A 575 16.61 12.75 42.00
N GLU A 576 15.51 12.01 41.77
CA GLU A 576 14.48 11.75 42.79
C GLU A 576 14.18 10.24 42.93
N LYS A 577 15.21 9.37 42.93
CA LYS A 577 15.08 7.89 43.04
C LYS A 577 14.10 7.42 44.11
N GLN A 578 14.04 8.11 45.24
CA GLN A 578 13.13 7.84 46.35
C GLN A 578 11.64 7.98 45.98
N ARG A 579 11.27 8.50 44.83
CA ARG A 579 9.88 8.61 44.37
C ARG A 579 9.46 7.46 43.45
N TYR A 580 10.40 6.65 43.00
CA TYR A 580 10.18 5.60 42.02
C TYR A 580 10.44 4.22 42.63
N THR A 581 9.95 3.19 41.94
CA THR A 581 10.11 1.78 42.33
C THR A 581 10.45 0.95 41.10
N ALA A 582 10.87 -0.29 41.29
CA ALA A 582 11.07 -1.24 40.19
C ALA A 582 9.80 -1.48 39.35
N ASN A 583 8.62 -1.23 39.92
CA ASN A 583 7.33 -1.36 39.23
C ASN A 583 6.89 -0.07 38.50
N THR A 584 7.64 1.03 38.65
CA THR A 584 7.36 2.25 37.91
C THR A 584 7.50 1.98 36.42
N THR A 585 6.48 2.35 35.66
CA THR A 585 6.44 2.21 34.20
C THR A 585 6.78 3.55 33.58
N VAL A 586 7.81 3.58 32.75
CA VAL A 586 8.13 4.74 31.91
C VAL A 586 7.32 4.63 30.63
N ILE A 587 6.63 5.70 30.26
CA ILE A 587 5.90 5.87 29.00
C ILE A 587 6.64 6.93 28.20
N PHE A 588 7.47 6.49 27.27
CA PHE A 588 8.24 7.36 26.39
C PHE A 588 7.47 7.55 25.08
N LEU A 589 7.15 8.79 24.74
CA LEU A 589 6.47 9.14 23.49
C LEU A 589 7.38 10.05 22.65
N ASN A 590 7.52 9.73 21.37
CA ASN A 590 8.01 10.68 20.38
C ASN A 590 6.90 11.72 20.09
N ASP A 591 7.19 12.64 19.18
CA ASP A 591 6.27 13.64 18.64
C ASP A 591 5.27 13.04 17.63
N VAL A 592 4.47 12.08 18.10
CA VAL A 592 3.44 11.37 17.31
C VAL A 592 2.02 11.78 17.70
N ALA A 593 1.06 11.66 16.77
CA ALA A 593 -0.36 11.89 17.04
C ALA A 593 -0.99 10.64 17.71
N ALA A 594 -0.62 10.38 18.95
CA ALA A 594 -1.14 9.22 19.69
C ALA A 594 -2.57 9.45 20.20
N CYS A 595 -3.41 8.41 20.15
CA CYS A 595 -4.68 8.36 20.87
C CYS A 595 -4.49 7.85 22.31
N THR A 596 -5.44 8.17 23.19
CA THR A 596 -5.39 7.75 24.61
C THR A 596 -5.36 6.23 24.75
N GLU A 597 -6.08 5.51 23.88
CA GLU A 597 -6.08 4.05 23.84
C GLU A 597 -4.73 3.45 23.44
N ASP A 598 -3.94 4.12 22.59
CA ASP A 598 -2.63 3.65 22.15
C ASP A 598 -1.66 3.60 23.34
N ILE A 599 -1.67 4.67 24.14
CA ILE A 599 -0.88 4.79 25.37
C ILE A 599 -1.29 3.73 26.38
N LEU A 600 -2.59 3.59 26.63
CA LEU A 600 -3.11 2.65 27.63
C LEU A 600 -2.87 1.19 27.22
N GLU A 601 -2.97 0.86 25.93
CA GLU A 601 -2.70 -0.48 25.43
C GLU A 601 -1.24 -0.87 25.63
N LEU A 602 -0.27 0.00 25.31
CA LEU A 602 1.15 -0.30 25.56
C LEU A 602 1.43 -0.53 27.06
N VAL A 603 0.88 0.31 27.94
CA VAL A 603 1.01 0.16 29.40
C VAL A 603 0.35 -1.13 29.88
N TYR A 604 -0.83 -1.45 29.35
CA TYR A 604 -1.57 -2.65 29.67
C TYR A 604 -0.81 -3.90 29.24
N GLN A 605 -0.39 -3.99 27.98
CA GLN A 605 0.36 -5.12 27.42
C GLN A 605 1.67 -5.36 28.16
N ARG A 606 2.44 -4.31 28.48
CA ARG A 606 3.66 -4.45 29.30
C ARG A 606 3.35 -5.20 30.60
N ARG A 607 2.28 -4.80 31.28
CA ARG A 607 1.90 -5.36 32.58
C ARG A 607 1.37 -6.78 32.47
N VAL A 608 0.44 -7.06 31.54
CA VAL A 608 -0.19 -8.38 31.46
C VAL A 608 0.73 -9.45 30.89
N LEU A 609 1.64 -9.07 29.98
CA LEU A 609 2.66 -9.96 29.43
C LEU A 609 3.84 -10.17 30.39
N GLY A 610 3.96 -9.31 31.42
CA GLY A 610 5.16 -9.24 32.26
C GLY A 610 6.40 -8.88 31.45
N ALA A 611 6.23 -8.00 30.45
CA ALA A 611 7.29 -7.53 29.59
C ALA A 611 8.13 -6.46 30.29
N ASP A 612 9.41 -6.42 29.96
CA ASP A 612 10.31 -5.36 30.40
C ASP A 612 10.06 -4.09 29.60
N MET A 613 9.74 -4.25 28.30
CA MET A 613 9.46 -3.18 27.36
C MET A 613 8.43 -3.59 26.29
N THR A 614 7.56 -2.66 25.90
CA THR A 614 6.63 -2.79 24.78
C THR A 614 6.69 -1.57 23.87
N CYS A 615 6.62 -1.74 22.56
CA CYS A 615 6.60 -0.65 21.58
C CYS A 615 5.38 -0.73 20.66
N GLY A 616 4.95 0.42 20.11
CA GLY A 616 3.91 0.48 19.08
C GLY A 616 4.41 0.04 17.70
N MET A 617 3.79 0.53 16.63
CA MET A 617 4.25 0.49 15.24
C MET A 617 4.37 1.92 14.72
N ASP A 618 5.52 2.26 14.14
CA ASP A 618 5.81 3.61 13.65
C ASP A 618 5.79 3.68 12.14
N TRP A 619 5.01 4.61 11.62
CA TRP A 619 4.73 4.74 10.20
C TRP A 619 5.09 6.13 9.70
N VAL A 620 5.52 6.17 8.44
CA VAL A 620 5.66 7.38 7.63
C VAL A 620 5.17 7.08 6.20
N PHE A 621 5.18 8.09 5.33
CA PHE A 621 4.86 7.94 3.92
C PHE A 621 6.06 8.38 3.07
N VAL A 622 6.98 7.44 2.78
CA VAL A 622 8.08 7.65 1.82
C VAL A 622 7.59 7.51 0.37
N GLY A 623 6.43 6.85 0.19
CA GLY A 623 5.70 6.75 -1.06
C GLY A 623 4.19 6.77 -0.82
N ARG A 624 3.41 6.13 -1.71
CA ARG A 624 1.94 6.05 -1.57
C ARG A 624 1.50 5.22 -0.36
N ASP A 625 2.25 4.17 -0.06
CA ASP A 625 1.89 3.21 1.00
C ASP A 625 2.59 3.52 2.33
N PRO A 626 1.96 3.19 3.47
CA PRO A 626 2.58 3.28 4.79
C PRO A 626 3.90 2.52 4.85
N THR A 627 4.94 3.22 5.24
CA THR A 627 6.32 2.74 5.33
C THR A 627 6.71 2.66 6.80
N PHE A 628 7.18 1.50 7.27
CA PHE A 628 7.64 1.35 8.65
C PHE A 628 8.92 2.17 8.86
N TYR A 629 8.90 3.14 9.77
CA TYR A 629 9.95 4.16 9.88
C TYR A 629 11.22 3.68 10.59
N ASP A 630 11.06 2.94 11.70
CA ASP A 630 12.11 2.65 12.69
C ASP A 630 13.08 1.53 12.30
N VAL A 631 13.45 1.46 11.02
CA VAL A 631 14.29 0.37 10.49
C VAL A 631 15.71 0.36 11.06
N TRP A 632 16.24 1.53 11.43
CA TRP A 632 17.55 1.68 12.07
C TRP A 632 17.59 1.24 13.54
N VAL A 633 16.42 0.91 14.10
CA VAL A 633 16.29 0.48 15.51
C VAL A 633 15.76 -0.94 15.61
N ALA A 634 14.75 -1.27 14.82
CA ALA A 634 13.96 -2.47 14.98
C ALA A 634 14.71 -3.74 14.55
N ARG A 635 14.77 -4.74 15.44
CA ARG A 635 15.37 -6.05 15.14
C ARG A 635 14.51 -7.19 15.68
N GLY A 636 14.21 -8.16 14.83
CA GLY A 636 13.47 -9.36 15.20
C GLY A 636 14.27 -10.30 16.10
N MET A 637 13.64 -11.37 16.58
CA MET A 637 14.34 -12.42 17.34
C MET A 637 15.25 -13.32 16.48
N ASN A 638 15.22 -13.14 15.16
CA ASN A 638 16.23 -13.66 14.23
C ASN A 638 17.46 -12.74 14.11
N GLY A 639 17.47 -11.59 14.81
CA GLY A 639 18.54 -10.59 14.76
C GLY A 639 18.50 -9.67 13.55
N ASP A 640 17.55 -9.82 12.64
CA ASP A 640 17.46 -9.05 11.39
C ASP A 640 16.50 -7.85 11.52
N SER A 641 16.57 -6.88 10.60
CA SER A 641 15.61 -5.78 10.49
C SER A 641 14.21 -6.29 10.16
N PHE A 642 13.18 -5.51 10.53
CA PHE A 642 11.79 -5.92 10.30
C PHE A 642 11.44 -6.07 8.82
N PHE A 643 12.11 -5.37 7.91
CA PHE A 643 12.01 -5.62 6.47
C PHE A 643 13.42 -5.64 5.86
N ASP A 644 13.53 -6.17 4.63
CA ASP A 644 14.81 -6.22 3.94
C ASP A 644 15.19 -4.84 3.40
N ILE A 645 16.37 -4.35 3.77
CA ILE A 645 16.91 -3.08 3.27
C ILE A 645 17.94 -3.40 2.20
N PRO A 646 17.68 -3.06 0.93
CA PRO A 646 18.65 -3.24 -0.13
C PRO A 646 19.88 -2.31 0.03
N PRO A 647 21.05 -2.66 -0.52
CA PRO A 647 22.27 -1.86 -0.40
C PRO A 647 22.16 -0.42 -0.91
N ASP A 648 21.23 -0.16 -1.83
CA ASP A 648 20.94 1.17 -2.37
C ASP A 648 20.06 2.04 -1.45
N GLY A 649 19.61 1.49 -0.31
CA GLY A 649 18.81 2.20 0.68
C GLY A 649 17.37 2.48 0.28
N ASN A 650 16.87 1.83 -0.79
CA ASN A 650 15.49 2.04 -1.22
C ASN A 650 14.47 1.40 -0.25
N TRP A 651 13.26 1.97 -0.19
CA TRP A 651 12.21 1.56 0.74
C TRP A 651 11.14 0.67 0.10
N ASN A 652 11.39 0.11 -1.09
CA ASN A 652 10.40 -0.66 -1.87
C ASN A 652 9.96 -1.99 -1.21
N SER A 653 10.61 -2.39 -0.12
CA SER A 653 10.23 -3.59 0.64
C SER A 653 9.68 -3.26 2.03
N ALA A 654 9.49 -1.98 2.36
CA ALA A 654 9.14 -1.56 3.72
C ALA A 654 7.72 -1.98 4.17
N TRP A 655 6.88 -2.39 3.24
CA TRP A 655 5.58 -3.02 3.50
C TRP A 655 5.67 -4.53 3.74
N HIS A 656 6.75 -5.19 3.30
CA HIS A 656 6.95 -6.63 3.49
C HIS A 656 7.62 -6.92 4.84
N LEU A 657 6.94 -6.51 5.92
CA LEU A 657 7.40 -6.72 7.28
C LEU A 657 7.50 -8.21 7.64
N PHE A 658 8.50 -8.53 8.43
CA PHE A 658 8.84 -9.86 8.94
C PHE A 658 9.02 -10.90 7.82
N TRP A 659 9.53 -10.47 6.67
CA TRP A 659 9.76 -11.28 5.46
C TRP A 659 10.50 -12.60 5.72
N ASN A 660 11.43 -12.61 6.67
CA ASN A 660 12.25 -13.76 7.05
C ASN A 660 11.98 -14.30 8.47
N ASP A 661 10.88 -13.88 9.12
CA ASP A 661 10.44 -14.38 10.43
C ASP A 661 8.96 -14.74 10.36
N VAL A 662 8.67 -16.01 10.06
CA VAL A 662 7.30 -16.52 9.90
C VAL A 662 6.47 -16.36 11.17
N ALA A 663 7.08 -16.52 12.35
CA ALA A 663 6.37 -16.42 13.62
C ALA A 663 5.98 -14.97 13.91
N ALA A 664 6.91 -14.03 13.74
CA ALA A 664 6.63 -12.60 13.88
C ALA A 664 5.62 -12.12 12.83
N ARG A 665 5.71 -12.61 11.58
CA ARG A 665 4.75 -12.28 10.52
C ARG A 665 3.33 -12.75 10.84
N SER A 666 3.18 -13.96 11.38
CA SER A 666 1.88 -14.49 11.80
C SER A 666 1.29 -13.64 12.92
N ALA A 667 2.07 -13.38 13.97
CA ALA A 667 1.64 -12.56 15.11
C ALA A 667 1.27 -11.13 14.68
N TYR A 668 2.07 -10.52 13.79
CA TYR A 668 1.77 -9.22 13.19
C TYR A 668 0.43 -9.23 12.43
N SER A 669 0.18 -10.23 11.58
CA SER A 669 -1.08 -10.34 10.82
C SER A 669 -2.30 -10.57 11.72
N GLU A 670 -2.12 -11.20 12.86
CA GLU A 670 -3.16 -11.48 13.86
C GLU A 670 -3.31 -10.34 14.88
N HIS A 671 -2.53 -9.27 14.76
CA HIS A 671 -2.48 -8.15 15.71
C HIS A 671 -2.17 -8.58 17.16
N THR A 672 -1.39 -9.65 17.33
CA THR A 672 -0.99 -10.16 18.65
C THR A 672 0.44 -9.73 19.00
N PRO A 673 0.73 -9.41 20.28
CA PRO A 673 2.10 -9.03 20.68
C PRO A 673 3.11 -10.17 20.49
N PHE A 674 4.33 -9.84 20.10
CA PHE A 674 5.43 -10.80 19.91
C PHE A 674 6.78 -10.24 20.35
N GLN A 675 7.68 -11.13 20.79
CA GLN A 675 9.02 -10.76 21.27
C GLN A 675 9.93 -10.32 20.12
N VAL A 676 10.77 -9.32 20.37
CA VAL A 676 11.78 -8.78 19.46
C VAL A 676 13.10 -8.53 20.19
N PHE A 677 14.21 -8.38 19.46
CA PHE A 677 15.48 -7.97 20.08
C PHE A 677 15.44 -6.48 20.44
N SER A 678 14.93 -5.63 19.54
CA SER A 678 14.81 -4.20 19.77
C SER A 678 13.63 -3.62 19.01
N CYS A 679 12.99 -2.61 19.60
CA CYS A 679 11.97 -1.76 18.99
C CYS A 679 11.97 -0.40 19.70
N TRP A 680 11.33 0.60 19.11
CA TRP A 680 11.05 1.87 19.78
C TRP A 680 9.70 2.44 19.34
N ASN A 681 9.48 2.39 18.03
CA ASN A 681 8.23 2.50 17.29
C ASN A 681 7.29 3.61 17.78
N GLY A 682 7.73 4.87 17.68
CA GLY A 682 6.94 6.09 17.99
C GLY A 682 6.59 6.28 19.47
N ALA A 683 6.35 5.19 20.19
CA ALA A 683 6.07 5.11 21.61
C ALA A 683 6.63 3.80 22.19
N ALA A 684 7.38 3.92 23.28
CA ALA A 684 7.96 2.82 24.02
C ALA A 684 7.55 2.89 25.49
N VAL A 685 7.16 1.76 26.07
CA VAL A 685 6.78 1.65 27.48
C VAL A 685 7.65 0.61 28.15
N PHE A 686 8.43 0.99 29.17
CA PHE A 686 9.42 0.10 29.78
C PHE A 686 9.53 0.25 31.31
N THR A 687 10.21 -0.70 31.94
CA THR A 687 10.51 -0.65 33.38
C THR A 687 11.47 0.49 33.72
N ALA A 688 11.18 1.26 34.76
CA ALA A 688 12.09 2.31 35.24
C ALA A 688 13.32 1.74 35.97
N GLN A 689 13.26 0.48 36.42
CA GLN A 689 14.26 -0.12 37.29
C GLN A 689 15.71 0.04 36.80
N PRO A 690 16.09 -0.35 35.57
CA PRO A 690 17.48 -0.30 35.13
C PRO A 690 18.03 1.14 35.04
N ILE A 691 17.17 2.14 34.86
CA ILE A 691 17.53 3.56 34.87
C ILE A 691 17.73 4.04 36.30
N VAL A 692 16.79 3.73 37.20
CA VAL A 692 16.89 4.11 38.63
C VAL A 692 18.13 3.48 39.30
N GLU A 693 18.54 2.30 38.85
CA GLU A 693 19.74 1.59 39.31
C GLU A 693 21.04 2.04 38.61
N ASP A 694 20.97 3.01 37.69
CA ASP A 694 22.09 3.50 36.87
C ASP A 694 22.80 2.40 36.05
N THR A 695 22.08 1.33 35.70
CA THR A 695 22.62 0.20 34.93
C THR A 695 22.46 0.39 33.42
N VAL A 696 21.39 1.08 32.99
CA VAL A 696 21.11 1.36 31.58
C VAL A 696 20.79 2.84 31.39
N GLN A 697 21.35 3.43 30.33
CA GLN A 697 21.08 4.79 29.87
C GLN A 697 21.19 4.83 28.34
N PHE A 698 20.62 5.85 27.70
CA PHE A 698 20.88 6.07 26.28
C PHE A 698 22.35 6.46 26.07
N ARG A 699 22.97 5.95 25.01
CA ARG A 699 24.37 6.20 24.70
C ARG A 699 24.64 6.09 23.21
N ALA A 700 25.74 6.69 22.78
CA ALA A 700 26.34 6.42 21.48
C ALA A 700 27.07 5.05 21.47
N PRO A 701 27.38 4.51 20.28
CA PRO A 701 28.22 3.32 20.13
C PRO A 701 29.59 3.52 20.78
N ARG A 702 30.15 2.45 21.38
CA ARG A 702 31.54 2.42 21.85
C ARG A 702 32.50 2.09 20.71
N ASP A 703 33.79 2.36 20.89
CA ASP A 703 34.82 1.94 19.94
C ASP A 703 34.73 0.44 19.62
N GLY A 704 34.58 0.11 18.34
CA GLY A 704 34.45 -1.27 17.87
C GLY A 704 33.03 -1.86 17.97
N GLU A 705 32.07 -1.14 18.53
CA GLU A 705 30.65 -1.51 18.52
C GLU A 705 29.99 -1.07 17.21
N CYS A 706 28.92 -1.77 16.82
CA CYS A 706 28.13 -1.36 15.67
C CYS A 706 27.56 0.07 15.81
N GLU A 707 27.72 0.89 14.78
CA GLU A 707 27.13 2.22 14.70
C GLU A 707 25.63 2.11 14.40
N GLN A 708 24.78 2.36 15.40
CA GLN A 708 23.31 2.28 15.33
C GLN A 708 22.67 3.36 16.23
N GLY A 709 21.37 3.57 16.06
CA GLY A 709 20.60 4.48 16.90
C GLY A 709 20.66 4.12 18.38
N GLU A 710 20.65 5.15 19.23
CA GLU A 710 20.65 5.01 20.68
C GLU A 710 19.53 4.11 21.25
N PRO A 711 18.33 3.97 20.64
CA PRO A 711 17.30 3.09 21.21
C PRO A 711 17.61 1.61 20.99
N GLN A 712 18.32 1.24 19.90
CA GLN A 712 18.77 -0.13 19.73
C GLN A 712 19.85 -0.49 20.76
N LEU A 713 20.78 0.44 21.02
CA LEU A 713 21.80 0.28 22.05
C LEU A 713 21.18 0.20 23.46
N PHE A 714 20.13 0.99 23.71
CA PHE A 714 19.35 0.90 24.94
C PHE A 714 18.72 -0.50 25.11
N CYS A 715 18.08 -1.05 24.06
CA CYS A 715 17.53 -2.41 24.09
C CYS A 715 18.63 -3.46 24.30
N LYS A 716 19.78 -3.30 23.65
CA LYS A 716 20.94 -4.17 23.82
C LYS A 716 21.44 -4.17 25.27
N ASP A 717 21.53 -3.01 25.90
CA ASP A 717 21.93 -2.89 27.30
C ASP A 717 20.86 -3.47 28.25
N LEU A 718 19.57 -3.31 27.94
CA LEU A 718 18.50 -4.02 28.64
C LEU A 718 18.69 -5.54 28.60
N TRP A 719 18.93 -6.10 27.42
CA TRP A 719 19.23 -7.54 27.26
C TRP A 719 20.42 -7.98 28.11
N PHE A 720 21.51 -7.21 28.10
CA PHE A 720 22.71 -7.51 28.88
C PHE A 720 22.48 -7.53 30.39
N HIS A 721 21.61 -6.66 30.89
CA HIS A 721 21.22 -6.59 32.29
C HIS A 721 20.03 -7.50 32.67
N GLY A 722 19.57 -8.36 31.75
CA GLY A 722 18.52 -9.36 32.01
C GLY A 722 17.08 -8.89 31.78
N TYR A 723 16.90 -7.74 31.13
CA TYR A 723 15.61 -7.12 30.79
C TYR A 723 15.21 -7.39 29.33
N GLY A 724 15.35 -8.65 28.87
CA GLY A 724 15.17 -9.05 27.48
C GLY A 724 13.72 -9.30 27.02
N LYS A 725 12.71 -9.08 27.89
CA LYS A 725 11.31 -9.27 27.50
C LYS A 725 10.78 -8.03 26.78
N ILE A 726 11.26 -7.82 25.57
CA ILE A 726 10.91 -6.70 24.70
C ILE A 726 9.90 -7.19 23.65
N ALA A 727 8.75 -6.53 23.53
CA ALA A 727 7.71 -6.92 22.59
C ALA A 727 7.18 -5.76 21.75
N VAL A 728 6.78 -6.07 20.52
CA VAL A 728 5.98 -5.18 19.67
C VAL A 728 4.50 -5.44 19.92
N VAL A 729 3.71 -4.37 19.99
CA VAL A 729 2.25 -4.42 20.12
C VAL A 729 1.64 -3.90 18.81
N PRO A 730 1.35 -4.79 17.83
CA PRO A 730 1.00 -4.39 16.46
C PRO A 730 -0.38 -3.74 16.33
N SER A 731 -1.23 -3.80 17.37
CA SER A 731 -2.50 -3.06 17.44
C SER A 731 -2.30 -1.55 17.54
N VAL A 732 -1.15 -1.10 18.05
CA VAL A 732 -0.84 0.32 18.23
C VAL A 732 -0.07 0.84 17.02
N ASN A 733 -0.69 1.74 16.24
CA ASN A 733 -0.12 2.29 15.02
C ASN A 733 -0.03 3.83 15.14
N LEU A 734 1.16 4.39 14.97
CA LEU A 734 1.50 5.79 15.24
C LEU A 734 2.10 6.47 14.00
N GLU A 735 1.94 7.79 13.91
CA GLU A 735 2.45 8.66 12.85
C GLU A 735 2.65 10.08 13.43
N TYR A 736 3.42 10.94 12.77
CA TYR A 736 3.91 12.24 13.24
C TYR A 736 2.98 13.46 12.97
N SER A 737 1.80 13.26 12.35
CA SER A 737 0.82 14.33 12.11
C SER A 737 -0.63 13.85 12.21
N ASP A 738 -1.56 14.73 12.60
CA ASP A 738 -2.99 14.38 12.67
C ASP A 738 -3.55 13.89 11.34
N LYS A 739 -3.17 14.54 10.23
CA LYS A 739 -3.65 14.22 8.87
C LYS A 739 -3.23 12.81 8.47
N ARG A 740 -1.94 12.50 8.58
CA ARG A 740 -1.40 11.20 8.17
C ARG A 740 -1.71 10.11 9.18
N THR A 741 -1.79 10.43 10.47
CA THR A 741 -2.27 9.48 11.48
C THR A 741 -3.71 9.06 11.17
N ARG A 742 -4.59 9.98 10.75
CA ARG A 742 -5.94 9.61 10.30
C ARG A 742 -5.89 8.55 9.19
N THR A 743 -5.05 8.76 8.17
CA THR A 743 -4.83 7.78 7.09
C THR A 743 -4.30 6.44 7.61
N ILE A 744 -3.35 6.46 8.55
CA ILE A 744 -2.83 5.24 9.18
C ILE A 744 -3.91 4.52 9.97
N LYS A 745 -4.73 5.23 10.75
CA LYS A 745 -5.84 4.64 11.53
C LYS A 745 -6.96 4.12 10.63
N GLU A 746 -7.23 4.75 9.50
CA GLU A 746 -8.16 4.25 8.47
C GLU A 746 -7.64 2.95 7.83
N PHE A 747 -6.33 2.86 7.59
CA PHE A 747 -5.73 1.71 6.91
C PHE A 747 -5.40 0.52 7.84
N LYS A 748 -4.87 0.80 9.03
CA LYS A 748 -4.41 -0.19 10.02
C LYS A 748 -5.40 -0.39 11.18
N GLY A 749 -6.46 0.43 11.26
CA GLY A 749 -7.42 0.40 12.34
C GLY A 749 -6.96 1.17 13.60
N TYR A 750 -7.94 1.49 14.43
CA TYR A 750 -7.73 2.01 15.78
C TYR A 750 -7.41 0.87 16.75
N THR A 751 -6.69 1.17 17.84
CA THR A 751 -6.23 0.15 18.79
C THR A 751 -7.40 -0.66 19.38
N SER A 752 -8.50 0.00 19.73
CA SER A 752 -9.74 -0.62 20.23
C SER A 752 -10.42 -1.59 19.27
N GLN A 753 -10.10 -1.56 17.97
CA GLN A 753 -10.62 -2.53 17.00
C GLN A 753 -9.94 -3.89 17.16
N TRP A 754 -8.69 -3.90 17.64
CA TRP A 754 -7.86 -5.09 17.77
C TRP A 754 -7.68 -5.54 19.22
N ALA A 755 -7.69 -4.60 20.18
CA ALA A 755 -7.51 -4.88 21.59
C ALA A 755 -8.69 -5.71 22.14
N THR A 756 -8.42 -6.97 22.50
CA THR A 756 -9.44 -7.88 23.05
C THR A 756 -9.71 -7.62 24.53
N THR A 757 -10.92 -7.88 25.02
CA THR A 757 -11.23 -7.79 26.47
C THR A 757 -10.91 -9.06 27.26
N ASP A 758 -10.48 -10.15 26.60
CA ASP A 758 -10.19 -11.43 27.23
C ASP A 758 -8.70 -11.57 27.59
N ALA A 759 -8.41 -11.56 28.89
CA ALA A 759 -7.07 -11.77 29.43
C ALA A 759 -6.44 -13.12 29.04
N ALA A 760 -7.25 -14.12 28.68
CA ALA A 760 -6.78 -15.41 28.18
C ALA A 760 -6.50 -15.43 26.67
N ALA A 761 -7.05 -14.47 25.91
CA ALA A 761 -6.84 -14.31 24.47
C ALA A 761 -5.64 -13.43 24.11
N HIS A 762 -5.13 -12.61 25.04
CA HIS A 762 -3.86 -11.93 24.85
C HIS A 762 -2.74 -12.96 24.74
N GLY A 763 -2.26 -13.17 23.52
CA GLY A 763 -1.27 -14.19 23.17
C GLY A 763 -0.15 -14.22 24.21
N ARG A 764 -0.04 -15.34 24.93
CA ARG A 764 1.09 -15.53 25.85
C ARG A 764 2.34 -15.61 25.00
N ILE A 765 3.21 -14.62 25.13
CA ILE A 765 4.54 -14.70 24.55
C ILE A 765 5.30 -15.79 25.29
N GLU A 766 5.70 -16.83 24.56
CA GLU A 766 6.70 -17.78 25.05
C GLU A 766 8.07 -17.10 24.98
N TRP A 767 8.44 -16.42 26.07
CA TRP A 767 9.66 -15.62 26.14
C TRP A 767 10.91 -16.49 25.94
N LYS A 768 11.69 -16.17 24.91
CA LYS A 768 13.06 -16.65 24.75
C LYS A 768 13.96 -15.90 25.73
N ALA A 769 14.67 -16.66 26.57
CA ALA A 769 15.55 -16.11 27.59
C ALA A 769 16.85 -15.52 27.00
N ASP A 770 17.36 -16.13 25.92
CA ASP A 770 18.58 -15.69 25.27
C ASP A 770 18.27 -14.79 24.05
N PRO A 771 19.01 -13.68 23.86
CA PRO A 771 18.92 -12.89 22.65
C PRO A 771 19.48 -13.66 21.43
N PRO A 772 19.18 -13.23 20.19
CA PRO A 772 19.83 -13.78 19.00
C PRO A 772 21.35 -13.67 19.11
N ALA A 773 22.06 -14.72 18.72
CA ALA A 773 23.52 -14.77 18.81
C ALA A 773 24.19 -13.65 17.97
N LEU A 774 23.60 -13.34 16.81
CA LEU A 774 24.03 -12.28 15.91
C LEU A 774 22.87 -11.32 15.66
N VAL A 775 23.18 -10.03 15.52
CA VAL A 775 22.23 -8.96 15.20
C VAL A 775 22.78 -8.17 14.00
N ARG A 776 21.89 -7.78 13.08
CA ARG A 776 22.22 -7.02 11.87
C ARG A 776 22.65 -5.61 12.24
N CYS A 777 23.90 -5.32 11.97
CA CYS A 777 24.56 -4.04 12.03
C CYS A 777 24.42 -3.34 10.67
N ILE A 778 23.91 -2.12 10.66
CA ILE A 778 23.60 -1.32 9.47
C ILE A 778 24.19 0.09 9.66
N PRO A 779 25.52 0.31 9.74
CA PRO A 779 26.12 1.65 9.84
C PRO A 779 25.75 2.54 8.64
N SER A 780 25.65 1.92 7.46
CA SER A 780 25.13 2.52 6.23
C SER A 780 24.35 1.46 5.45
N TYR A 781 23.53 1.88 4.48
CA TYR A 781 22.73 0.93 3.70
C TYR A 781 23.59 -0.02 2.86
N ASP A 782 24.75 0.42 2.39
CA ASP A 782 25.69 -0.39 1.61
C ASP A 782 26.62 -1.26 2.50
N ALA A 783 26.71 -0.98 3.80
CA ALA A 783 27.54 -1.72 4.74
C ALA A 783 26.67 -2.40 5.81
N GLN A 784 26.13 -3.58 5.49
CA GLN A 784 25.28 -4.35 6.40
C GLN A 784 25.94 -5.68 6.77
N THR A 785 26.09 -5.97 8.07
CA THR A 785 26.76 -7.19 8.54
C THR A 785 26.10 -7.74 9.79
N PHE A 786 26.05 -9.07 9.93
CA PHE A 786 25.66 -9.69 11.20
C PHE A 786 26.83 -9.67 12.17
N ARG A 787 26.60 -9.19 13.39
CA ARG A 787 27.61 -9.04 14.43
C ARG A 787 27.14 -9.63 15.77
N PRO A 788 28.02 -10.09 16.67
CA PRO A 788 27.61 -10.57 17.98
C PRO A 788 26.77 -9.53 18.72
N TRP A 789 25.62 -9.95 19.26
CA TRP A 789 24.69 -9.00 19.90
C TRP A 789 25.34 -8.26 21.09
N ASN A 790 26.31 -8.89 21.76
CA ASN A 790 26.99 -8.41 22.96
C ASN A 790 28.37 -7.81 22.69
N GLU A 791 28.67 -7.38 21.46
CA GLU A 791 29.90 -6.63 21.16
C GLU A 791 30.15 -5.54 22.20
N THR A 792 31.40 -5.42 22.67
CA THR A 792 31.87 -4.41 23.64
C THR A 792 31.20 -4.41 25.03
N LEU A 793 30.35 -5.41 25.33
CA LEU A 793 29.72 -5.61 26.65
C LEU A 793 30.40 -6.69 27.50
N VAL A 794 31.27 -7.51 26.89
CA VAL A 794 32.00 -8.61 27.54
C VAL A 794 33.50 -8.34 27.55
#